data_AF-A0A3D2RXU4-F1
#
_entry.id   AF-A0A3D2RXU4-F1
#
_cell.length_a   1.000
_cell.length_b   1.000
_cell.length_c   1.000
_cell.angle_alpha   90.00
_cell.angle_beta   90.00
_cell.angle_gamma   90.00
#
_symmetry.space_group_name_H-M   'P 1'
#
loop_
_entity.id
_entity.type
_entity.pdbx_description
1 polymer ?
#
loop_
_entity_poly.entity_id
_entity_poly.type
_entity_poly.pdbx_seq_one_letter_code
_entity_poly.pdbx_strand_id
1 'polypeptide(L)'
;METGVKQMAKNQVVSIDIGTDAIKMVQLEKTTGGIRLIDVGIESYPNRQKETVAPQENTVSNVKESLLTVWKKVGGKYPVVVSVPRLLITTRRLSNLPQTNEDEQLTSVVAMQAETELPFRPEDTVYDFHDIRQTESGVSVEIVAAKRDAVQELIDCLKPLSVTPNFMLPSAFGTSVLAGQQLEKTQPDQLTMIADIGAGRTDLCVMRGNTLEFSRSFPFGGDQLTNLYRSDDETSFSEAEAHKLQQDIKLENQLESPVGEWAERLVTEFDRSISAVQKTIGIEENQVTAIWLSGGSSCIPGLTDYISDQLGIPTQTWRLSETWQYVDSTATLDVDLDDRLAVALGQGINALTGHVGLDLLPKEEKAKISKADQQRRLVTSAAAGFLLLIGLGIGITTWGRSQNARIDAIDQQIRQLRPAESKAKTDLTRGLAITDLLAPRLSSLDILREFSTRFTDRTKVALTTLSLTRLDEPDKAKITFNVEANSHQNISQLVSVMKQSGLFREIKQGQVTAAERSKRSIFQVQISCNLASNAIQMFTENRYINPTLVNSSTATVGDSEDASGQYQQNRGEEWRRSSENREWENGDEDEDVETSKNSSESKMTEVKSEREFDEKSEREFDADKDSQYSEKHDSGKSSDRDNYAKQILPSKEEYDRMSPREQQEVRAAKGAIYGKDEEDRDGGSDKGE
;
A
#
# COMPACT_ATOMS: atom_id res chain seq x y z
N MET A 1 13.94 7.46 24.19
CA MET A 1 14.99 6.78 23.40
C MET A 1 14.30 5.86 22.40
N GLU A 2 13.87 6.42 21.28
CA GLU A 2 13.62 5.69 20.04
C GLU A 2 14.55 6.35 19.03
N THR A 3 15.82 5.93 19.00
CA THR A 3 16.70 6.28 17.90
C THR A 3 16.08 5.69 16.64
N GLY A 4 15.75 6.56 15.69
CA GLY A 4 15.05 6.22 14.45
C GLY A 4 15.90 5.37 13.49
N VAL A 5 16.38 4.21 13.95
CA VAL A 5 16.89 3.17 13.08
C VAL A 5 15.67 2.60 12.36
N LYS A 6 15.41 3.10 11.15
CA LYS A 6 14.44 2.52 10.22
C LYS A 6 14.77 1.03 10.08
N GLN A 7 14.00 0.20 10.79
CA GLN A 7 14.10 -1.24 10.75
C GLN A 7 14.04 -1.68 9.29
N MET A 8 15.14 -2.24 8.79
CA MET A 8 15.24 -2.61 7.38
C MET A 8 14.18 -3.65 7.04
N ALA A 9 13.47 -3.46 5.92
CA ALA A 9 12.38 -4.33 5.49
C ALA A 9 12.81 -5.77 5.15
N LYS A 10 14.11 -6.07 5.25
CA LYS A 10 14.67 -7.42 5.14
C LYS A 10 15.48 -7.67 6.39
N ASN A 11 15.28 -8.84 7.00
CA ASN A 11 16.13 -9.36 8.07
C ASN A 11 17.55 -9.65 7.61
N GLN A 12 17.95 -9.31 6.38
CA GLN A 12 19.25 -9.62 5.81
C GLN A 12 19.97 -8.35 5.37
N VAL A 13 21.31 -8.37 5.45
CA VAL A 13 22.19 -7.30 4.99
C VAL A 13 23.44 -7.91 4.35
N VAL A 14 23.99 -7.24 3.34
CA VAL A 14 25.34 -7.51 2.83
C VAL A 14 26.26 -6.40 3.30
N SER A 15 27.35 -6.77 3.98
CA SER A 15 28.40 -5.85 4.41
C SER A 15 29.60 -5.97 3.49
N ILE A 16 30.16 -4.84 3.07
CA ILE A 16 31.31 -4.75 2.17
C ILE A 16 32.43 -4.00 2.88
N ASP A 17 33.57 -4.67 3.04
CA ASP A 17 34.83 -4.06 3.45
C ASP A 17 35.81 -3.99 2.25
N ILE A 18 36.18 -2.78 1.85
CA ILE A 18 37.14 -2.54 0.76
C ILE A 18 38.50 -2.25 1.40
N GLY A 19 39.28 -3.31 1.63
CA GLY A 19 40.62 -3.20 2.22
C GLY A 19 41.68 -2.78 1.20
N THR A 20 42.94 -2.69 1.65
CA THR A 20 44.07 -2.48 0.72
C THR A 20 44.43 -3.77 -0.04
N ASP A 21 44.32 -4.91 0.66
CA ASP A 21 44.24 -6.32 0.23
C ASP A 21 43.34 -6.71 -0.94
N ALA A 22 42.09 -6.58 -0.57
CA ALA A 22 41.06 -7.53 -0.90
C ALA A 22 39.76 -6.91 -0.46
N ILE A 23 38.71 -7.27 -1.18
CA ILE A 23 37.35 -6.95 -0.80
C ILE A 23 36.82 -8.14 -0.01
N LYS A 24 36.28 -7.85 1.18
CA LYS A 24 35.54 -8.84 1.95
C LYS A 24 34.06 -8.50 1.92
N MET A 25 33.23 -9.50 1.71
CA MET A 25 31.79 -9.40 1.80
C MET A 25 31.23 -10.48 2.71
N VAL A 26 30.26 -10.10 3.53
CA VAL A 26 29.49 -11.04 4.34
C VAL A 26 28.01 -10.76 4.18
N GLN A 27 27.22 -11.82 4.07
CA GLN A 27 25.77 -11.75 4.12
C GLN A 27 25.30 -12.24 5.49
N LEU A 28 24.60 -11.39 6.23
CA LEU A 28 24.07 -11.72 7.55
C LEU A 28 22.54 -11.69 7.55
N GLU A 29 21.93 -12.50 8.41
CA GLU A 29 20.50 -12.53 8.68
C GLU A 29 20.18 -12.43 10.17
N LYS A 30 19.25 -11.55 10.53
CA LYS A 30 18.62 -11.49 11.85
C LYS A 30 17.48 -12.50 11.94
N THR A 31 17.65 -13.48 12.80
CA THR A 31 16.67 -14.51 13.14
C THR A 31 16.07 -14.22 14.52
N THR A 32 15.10 -15.03 14.95
CA THR A 32 14.55 -14.95 16.31
C THR A 32 15.57 -15.35 17.38
N GLY A 33 16.56 -16.18 17.04
CA GLY A 33 17.66 -16.60 17.92
C GLY A 33 18.98 -15.86 17.65
N GLY A 34 18.87 -14.61 17.20
CA GLY A 34 19.99 -13.71 16.93
C GLY A 34 20.52 -13.78 15.49
N ILE A 35 21.84 -13.72 15.25
CA ILE A 35 22.41 -13.43 13.91
C ILE A 35 23.01 -14.67 13.27
N ARG A 36 22.66 -14.91 12.00
CA ARG A 36 23.18 -16.01 11.17
C ARG A 36 24.06 -15.47 10.05
N LEU A 37 25.25 -16.06 9.88
CA LEU A 37 26.10 -15.87 8.71
C LEU A 37 25.60 -16.74 7.56
N ILE A 38 25.24 -16.14 6.43
CA ILE A 38 24.65 -16.81 5.27
C ILE A 38 25.71 -17.13 4.22
N ASP A 39 26.54 -16.15 3.88
CA ASP A 39 27.60 -16.31 2.87
C ASP A 39 28.77 -15.36 3.14
N VAL A 40 29.94 -15.73 2.64
CA VAL A 40 31.21 -15.03 2.79
C VAL A 40 31.98 -15.04 1.47
N GLY A 41 32.60 -13.92 1.16
CA GLY A 41 33.47 -13.78 0.00
C GLY A 41 34.66 -12.91 0.32
N ILE A 42 35.85 -13.39 -0.04
CA ILE A 42 37.08 -12.62 0.03
C ILE A 42 37.71 -12.70 -1.36
N GLU A 43 37.97 -11.55 -1.97
CA GLU A 43 38.59 -11.45 -3.29
C GLU A 43 39.77 -10.48 -3.20
N SER A 44 41.00 -11.00 -3.32
CA SER A 44 42.21 -10.19 -3.35
C SER A 44 42.36 -9.48 -4.69
N TYR A 45 43.03 -8.33 -4.69
CA TYR A 45 43.24 -7.57 -5.92
C TYR A 45 44.33 -8.21 -6.80
N PRO A 46 44.07 -8.46 -8.09
CA PRO A 46 45.10 -8.92 -8.99
C PRO A 46 46.18 -7.85 -9.18
N ASN A 47 47.46 -8.25 -9.13
CA ASN A 47 48.62 -7.39 -9.42
C ASN A 47 48.58 -6.02 -8.69
N ARG A 48 48.41 -6.05 -7.36
CA ARG A 48 48.17 -4.84 -6.55
C ARG A 48 49.23 -3.73 -6.69
N GLN A 49 50.45 -4.09 -7.09
CA GLN A 49 51.52 -3.17 -7.46
C GLN A 49 52.03 -3.49 -8.87
N LYS A 50 51.28 -3.15 -9.92
CA LYS A 50 51.87 -3.13 -11.27
C LYS A 50 52.90 -1.99 -11.33
N GLU A 51 54.12 -2.32 -11.73
CA GLU A 51 55.29 -1.45 -11.87
C GLU A 51 55.19 -0.45 -13.05
N THR A 52 54.01 0.13 -13.29
CA THR A 52 53.81 1.11 -14.36
C THR A 52 53.61 2.53 -13.81
N VAL A 53 54.13 3.50 -14.55
CA VAL A 53 54.25 4.94 -14.24
C VAL A 53 52.90 5.66 -13.99
N ALA A 54 51.76 4.96 -14.08
CA ALA A 54 50.42 5.48 -13.79
C ALA A 54 49.71 4.64 -12.70
N PRO A 55 49.92 4.93 -11.39
CA PRO A 55 49.43 4.10 -10.28
C PRO A 55 47.91 4.18 -10.01
N GLN A 56 47.21 5.23 -10.44
CA GLN A 56 45.83 5.47 -10.00
C GLN A 56 44.75 4.77 -10.85
N GLU A 57 44.88 4.73 -12.19
CA GLU A 57 43.81 4.18 -13.06
C GLU A 57 43.73 2.64 -13.04
N ASN A 58 44.88 1.97 -12.93
CA ASN A 58 44.94 0.49 -12.89
C ASN A 58 44.41 -0.06 -11.56
N THR A 59 44.64 0.64 -10.45
CA THR A 59 44.19 0.22 -9.11
C THR A 59 42.67 0.25 -9.01
N VAL A 60 42.01 1.31 -9.53
CA VAL A 60 40.55 1.43 -9.51
C VAL A 60 39.87 0.37 -10.40
N SER A 61 40.49 0.01 -11.53
CA SER A 61 39.95 -1.01 -12.44
C SER A 61 39.99 -2.41 -11.82
N ASN A 62 41.10 -2.76 -11.15
CA ASN A 62 41.23 -4.05 -10.45
C ASN A 62 40.23 -4.16 -9.28
N VAL A 63 40.03 -3.07 -8.52
CA VAL A 63 39.06 -3.04 -7.42
C VAL A 63 37.65 -3.32 -7.94
N LYS A 64 37.24 -2.70 -9.05
CA LYS A 64 35.90 -2.90 -9.64
C LYS A 64 35.68 -4.32 -10.15
N GLU A 65 36.71 -4.94 -10.73
CA GLU A 65 36.64 -6.32 -11.20
C GLU A 65 36.52 -7.31 -10.03
N SER A 66 37.40 -7.20 -9.03
CA SER A 66 37.33 -8.00 -7.80
C SER A 66 35.98 -7.81 -7.09
N LEU A 67 35.48 -6.58 -7.05
CA LEU A 67 34.18 -6.26 -6.47
C LEU A 67 33.04 -7.00 -7.19
N LEU A 68 33.04 -7.00 -8.52
CA LEU A 68 32.06 -7.73 -9.33
C LEU A 68 32.15 -9.25 -9.12
N THR A 69 33.36 -9.78 -8.99
CA THR A 69 33.60 -11.21 -8.75
C THR A 69 32.99 -11.64 -7.41
N VAL A 70 33.33 -10.95 -6.32
CA VAL A 70 32.80 -11.29 -4.99
C VAL A 70 31.29 -10.99 -4.88
N TRP A 71 30.80 -9.93 -5.55
CA TRP A 71 29.37 -9.59 -5.57
C TRP A 71 28.52 -10.67 -6.25
N LYS A 72 29.04 -11.36 -7.28
CA LYS A 72 28.33 -12.49 -7.90
C LYS A 72 28.14 -13.67 -6.95
N LYS A 73 29.02 -13.82 -5.95
CA LYS A 73 28.96 -14.88 -4.94
C LYS A 73 28.02 -14.50 -3.80
N VAL A 74 28.32 -13.38 -3.12
CA VAL A 74 27.68 -13.00 -1.84
C VAL A 74 26.57 -11.95 -2.01
N GLY A 75 26.63 -11.18 -3.10
CA GLY A 75 25.73 -10.06 -3.34
C GLY A 75 24.28 -10.49 -3.59
N GLY A 76 23.42 -9.52 -3.79
CA GLY A 76 22.02 -9.80 -4.07
C GLY A 76 21.12 -8.58 -3.92
N LYS A 77 19.81 -8.82 -3.88
CA LYS A 77 18.82 -7.76 -3.67
C LYS A 77 18.64 -7.49 -2.18
N TYR A 78 19.72 -7.26 -1.45
CA TYR A 78 19.71 -6.98 -0.01
C TYR A 78 20.19 -5.56 0.25
N PRO A 79 19.81 -4.95 1.38
CA PRO A 79 20.46 -3.74 1.82
C PRO A 79 21.97 -3.94 1.96
N VAL A 80 22.73 -2.90 1.60
CA VAL A 80 24.19 -2.93 1.62
C VAL A 80 24.74 -1.95 2.64
N VAL A 81 25.66 -2.41 3.48
CA VAL A 81 26.48 -1.54 4.34
C VAL A 81 27.92 -1.57 3.83
N VAL A 82 28.58 -0.41 3.84
CA VAL A 82 29.95 -0.26 3.36
C VAL A 82 30.83 0.34 4.45
N SER A 83 32.04 -0.21 4.58
CA SER A 83 33.04 0.34 5.49
C SER A 83 33.64 1.63 4.97
N VAL A 84 33.72 2.64 5.84
CA VAL A 84 34.53 3.83 5.59
C VAL A 84 35.88 3.62 6.29
N PRO A 85 37.00 3.54 5.55
CA PRO A 85 38.32 3.33 6.15
C PRO A 85 38.63 4.34 7.26
N ARG A 86 39.17 3.88 8.39
CA ARG A 86 39.51 4.73 9.55
C ARG A 86 40.40 5.92 9.18
N LEU A 87 41.31 5.76 8.22
CA LEU A 87 42.13 6.83 7.62
C LEU A 87 41.33 8.06 7.19
N LEU A 88 40.12 7.88 6.65
CA LEU A 88 39.30 8.95 6.11
C LEU A 88 38.48 9.68 7.17
N ILE A 89 38.55 9.21 8.42
CA ILE A 89 37.69 9.64 9.52
C ILE A 89 38.44 10.59 10.46
N THR A 90 37.77 11.69 10.77
CA THR A 90 38.14 12.62 11.84
C THR A 90 37.11 12.49 12.97
N THR A 91 37.57 12.31 14.21
CA THR A 91 36.70 12.32 15.40
C THR A 91 37.00 13.52 16.29
N ARG A 92 35.97 14.14 16.84
CA ARG A 92 36.07 15.27 17.77
C ARG A 92 34.99 15.18 18.84
N ARG A 93 35.41 15.25 20.10
CA ARG A 93 34.51 15.40 21.23
C ARG A 93 34.07 16.86 21.35
N LEU A 94 32.79 17.13 21.15
CA LEU A 94 32.20 18.39 21.55
C LEU A 94 31.75 18.28 23.00
N SER A 95 32.18 19.23 23.83
CA SER A 95 31.86 19.28 25.25
C SER A 95 31.06 20.54 25.58
N ASN A 96 30.30 20.51 26.67
CA ASN A 96 29.54 21.66 27.18
C ASN A 96 28.49 22.21 26.19
N LEU A 97 27.86 21.34 25.40
CA LEU A 97 26.71 21.71 24.60
C LEU A 97 25.52 22.03 25.54
N PRO A 98 24.63 22.97 25.19
CA PRO A 98 23.44 23.25 25.98
C PRO A 98 22.60 21.99 26.19
N GLN A 99 22.08 21.81 27.41
CA GLN A 99 21.09 20.76 27.66
C GLN A 99 19.84 21.05 26.84
N THR A 100 19.40 20.06 26.08
CA THR A 100 18.16 20.10 25.32
C THR A 100 17.43 18.78 25.51
N ASN A 101 16.10 18.86 25.58
CA ASN A 101 15.22 17.71 25.64
C ASN A 101 14.73 17.30 24.24
N GLU A 102 15.08 18.07 23.20
CA GLU A 102 14.64 17.87 21.82
C GLU A 102 15.85 17.53 20.91
N ASP A 103 15.77 16.38 20.24
CA ASP A 103 16.82 15.86 19.35
C ASP A 103 17.13 16.81 18.18
N GLU A 104 16.12 17.52 17.66
CA GLU A 104 16.29 18.50 16.58
C GLU A 104 17.14 19.69 17.02
N GLN A 105 16.92 20.18 18.24
CA GLN A 105 17.72 21.27 18.81
C GLN A 105 19.17 20.83 19.02
N LEU A 106 19.40 19.61 19.53
CA LEU A 106 20.75 19.07 19.69
C LEU A 106 21.47 18.98 18.34
N THR A 107 20.79 18.44 17.34
CA THR A 107 21.32 18.32 15.97
C THR A 107 21.72 19.67 15.40
N SER A 108 20.90 20.72 15.62
CA SER A 108 21.22 22.08 15.16
C SER A 108 22.44 22.66 15.88
N VAL A 109 22.57 22.46 17.20
CA VAL A 109 23.73 22.95 17.95
C VAL A 109 25.01 22.21 17.53
N VAL A 110 24.93 20.88 17.39
CA VAL A 110 26.05 20.07 16.91
C VAL A 110 26.48 20.53 15.52
N ALA A 111 25.54 20.83 14.63
CA ALA A 111 25.84 21.35 13.30
C ALA A 111 26.62 22.67 13.35
N MET A 112 26.22 23.62 14.20
CA MET A 112 26.94 24.89 14.37
C MET A 112 28.36 24.70 14.92
N GLN A 113 28.53 23.84 15.92
CA GLN A 113 29.85 23.58 16.52
C GLN A 113 30.76 22.76 15.60
N ALA A 114 30.18 21.89 14.77
CA ALA A 114 30.92 21.14 13.76
C ALA A 114 31.63 22.08 12.77
N GLU A 115 31.02 23.21 12.40
CA GLU A 115 31.62 24.18 11.45
C GLU A 115 32.93 24.79 11.97
N THR A 116 33.06 24.93 13.29
CA THR A 116 34.24 25.53 13.93
C THR A 116 35.31 24.51 14.32
N GLU A 117 34.91 23.27 14.60
CA GLU A 117 35.77 22.22 15.16
C GLU A 117 36.32 21.25 14.10
N LEU A 118 35.61 21.10 12.98
CA LEU A 118 36.08 20.24 11.89
C LEU A 118 37.09 20.98 11.01
N PRO A 119 38.14 20.28 10.53
CA PRO A 119 39.19 20.88 9.70
C PRO A 119 38.76 21.14 8.25
N PHE A 120 37.46 21.03 7.95
CA PHE A 120 36.88 21.07 6.61
C PHE A 120 35.65 21.96 6.61
N ARG A 121 35.30 22.49 5.43
CA ARG A 121 34.08 23.27 5.28
C ARG A 121 32.85 22.36 5.44
N PRO A 122 31.75 22.83 6.06
CA PRO A 122 30.54 22.02 6.25
C PRO A 122 29.98 21.39 4.97
N GLU A 123 30.04 22.12 3.86
CA GLU A 123 29.60 21.66 2.53
C GLU A 123 30.41 20.48 1.98
N ASP A 124 31.71 20.44 2.28
CA ASP A 124 32.67 19.43 1.81
C ASP A 124 32.77 18.24 2.79
N THR A 125 31.89 18.19 3.79
CA THR A 125 31.97 17.24 4.89
C THR A 125 30.69 16.44 5.02
N VAL A 126 30.85 15.16 5.28
CA VAL A 126 29.78 14.28 5.77
C VAL A 126 30.13 13.93 7.19
N TYR A 127 29.21 14.19 8.11
CA TYR A 127 29.42 13.88 9.53
C TYR A 127 28.13 13.37 10.16
N ASP A 128 28.32 12.65 11.24
CA ASP A 128 27.27 12.23 12.17
C ASP A 128 27.85 12.25 13.58
N PHE A 129 27.02 12.09 14.61
CA PHE A 129 27.47 12.10 16.00
C PHE A 129 26.87 10.98 16.82
N HIS A 130 27.59 10.56 17.86
CA HIS A 130 27.17 9.51 18.79
C HIS A 130 27.70 9.80 20.19
N ASP A 131 27.54 8.82 21.10
CA ASP A 131 28.03 8.87 22.48
C ASP A 131 27.59 10.15 23.20
N ILE A 132 26.26 10.36 23.23
CA ILE A 132 25.64 11.50 23.91
C ILE A 132 25.73 11.27 25.42
N ARG A 133 26.63 11.99 26.09
CA ARG A 133 26.82 11.95 27.53
C ARG A 133 26.25 13.21 28.18
N GLN A 134 25.44 13.04 29.22
CA GLN A 134 25.08 14.17 30.07
C GLN A 134 26.23 14.49 31.03
N THR A 135 26.60 15.75 31.13
CA THR A 135 27.62 16.26 32.06
C THR A 135 27.00 17.30 32.98
N GLU A 136 27.67 17.62 34.09
CA GLU A 136 27.23 18.69 35.00
C GLU A 136 27.08 20.05 34.29
N SER A 137 27.91 20.27 33.27
CA SER A 137 28.00 21.49 32.48
C SER A 137 27.11 21.52 31.22
N GLY A 138 26.43 20.42 30.88
CA GLY A 138 25.71 20.34 29.62
C GLY A 138 25.57 18.92 29.05
N VAL A 139 25.74 18.84 27.74
CA VAL A 139 25.80 17.60 26.96
C VAL A 139 27.15 17.53 26.26
N SER A 140 27.71 16.34 26.15
CA SER A 140 28.87 16.05 25.32
C SER A 140 28.51 15.02 24.26
N VAL A 141 29.02 15.20 23.05
CA VAL A 141 28.84 14.25 21.93
C VAL A 141 30.17 14.04 21.22
N GLU A 142 30.34 12.88 20.60
CA GLU A 142 31.45 12.63 19.68
C GLU A 142 30.97 12.80 18.24
N ILE A 143 31.54 13.78 17.52
CA ILE A 143 31.37 13.94 16.08
C ILE A 143 32.34 13.03 15.36
N VAL A 144 31.84 12.35 14.34
CA VAL A 144 32.61 11.57 13.37
C VAL A 144 32.38 12.14 11.98
N ALA A 145 33.46 12.55 11.32
CA ALA A 145 33.40 13.25 10.04
C ALA A 145 34.35 12.65 9.00
N ALA A 146 33.95 12.74 7.73
CA ALA A 146 34.74 12.37 6.56
C ALA A 146 34.57 13.44 5.46
N LYS A 147 35.57 13.58 4.60
CA LYS A 147 35.42 14.40 3.39
C LYS A 147 34.37 13.80 2.47
N ARG A 148 33.47 14.65 1.97
CA ARG A 148 32.38 14.26 1.07
C ARG A 148 32.89 13.54 -0.18
N ASP A 149 33.94 14.05 -0.81
CA ASP A 149 34.52 13.44 -2.02
C ASP A 149 35.04 12.03 -1.75
N ALA A 150 35.69 11.80 -0.61
CA ALA A 150 36.22 10.48 -0.25
C ALA A 150 35.08 9.47 0.02
N VAL A 151 33.97 9.91 0.62
CA VAL A 151 32.76 9.08 0.76
C VAL A 151 32.14 8.81 -0.61
N GLN A 152 32.08 9.82 -1.49
CA GLN A 152 31.54 9.68 -2.83
C GLN A 152 32.35 8.71 -3.70
N GLU A 153 33.68 8.70 -3.57
CA GLU A 153 34.55 7.72 -4.25
C GLU A 153 34.22 6.27 -3.86
N LEU A 154 33.95 6.01 -2.58
CA LEU A 154 33.51 4.68 -2.11
C LEU A 154 32.15 4.29 -2.69
N ILE A 155 31.21 5.23 -2.77
CA ILE A 155 29.90 5.00 -3.38
C ILE A 155 30.06 4.74 -4.89
N ASP A 156 30.95 5.48 -5.55
CA ASP A 156 31.24 5.36 -6.97
C ASP A 156 31.87 4.02 -7.34
N CYS A 157 32.64 3.41 -6.43
CA CYS A 157 33.13 2.05 -6.57
C CYS A 157 32.00 1.01 -6.70
N LEU A 158 30.81 1.27 -6.13
CA LEU A 158 29.66 0.37 -6.21
C LEU A 158 28.80 0.55 -7.48
N LYS A 159 29.03 1.61 -8.27
CA LYS A 159 28.26 1.87 -9.51
C LYS A 159 28.21 0.68 -10.48
N PRO A 160 29.31 -0.09 -10.74
CA PRO A 160 29.26 -1.25 -11.61
C PRO A 160 28.31 -2.36 -11.14
N LEU A 161 28.02 -2.42 -9.83
CA LEU A 161 27.08 -3.37 -9.25
C LEU A 161 25.62 -2.92 -9.43
N SER A 162 25.39 -1.68 -9.88
CA SER A 162 24.07 -1.01 -9.88
C SER A 162 23.43 -0.99 -8.49
N VAL A 163 24.26 -0.77 -7.46
CA VAL A 163 23.88 -0.76 -6.05
C VAL A 163 24.27 0.58 -5.42
N THR A 164 23.37 1.11 -4.61
CA THR A 164 23.65 2.24 -3.71
C THR A 164 23.72 1.69 -2.29
N PRO A 165 24.75 2.02 -1.50
CA PRO A 165 24.81 1.59 -0.11
C PRO A 165 23.65 2.20 0.67
N ASN A 166 23.09 1.43 1.60
CA ASN A 166 22.03 1.85 2.50
C ASN A 166 22.58 2.53 3.76
N PHE A 167 23.79 2.13 4.17
CA PHE A 167 24.47 2.61 5.37
C PHE A 167 25.97 2.65 5.12
N MET A 168 26.66 3.62 5.71
CA MET A 168 28.12 3.68 5.69
C MET A 168 28.66 3.91 7.09
N LEU A 169 29.47 2.97 7.58
CA LEU A 169 29.99 2.99 8.95
C LEU A 169 31.52 2.96 8.92
N PRO A 170 32.22 3.74 9.77
CA PRO A 170 33.66 3.62 9.90
C PRO A 170 34.12 2.20 10.25
N SER A 171 35.26 1.76 9.68
CA SER A 171 35.82 0.43 9.90
C SER A 171 36.02 0.12 11.39
N ALA A 172 36.53 1.08 12.16
CA ALA A 172 36.76 0.95 13.60
C ALA A 172 35.47 0.63 14.39
N PHE A 173 34.31 1.17 14.01
CA PHE A 173 33.05 0.82 14.65
C PHE A 173 32.63 -0.61 14.30
N GLY A 174 32.88 -1.07 13.06
CA GLY A 174 32.70 -2.48 12.70
C GLY A 174 33.48 -3.39 13.65
N THR A 175 34.79 -3.19 13.76
CA THR A 175 35.64 -3.93 14.71
C THR A 175 35.12 -3.86 16.15
N SER A 176 34.75 -2.67 16.62
CA SER A 176 34.26 -2.45 17.99
C SER A 176 32.96 -3.23 18.29
N VAL A 177 32.03 -3.27 17.34
CA VAL A 177 30.72 -3.93 17.51
C VAL A 177 30.90 -5.43 17.66
N LEU A 178 31.79 -6.03 16.87
CA LEU A 178 32.07 -7.47 16.95
C LEU A 178 32.82 -7.80 18.24
N ALA A 179 33.90 -7.10 18.54
CA ALA A 179 34.70 -7.36 19.73
C ALA A 179 33.92 -7.11 21.04
N GLY A 180 33.07 -6.08 21.05
CA GLY A 180 32.22 -5.74 22.17
C GLY A 180 31.28 -6.88 22.59
N GLN A 181 30.89 -7.78 21.68
CA GLN A 181 30.06 -8.95 22.01
C GLN A 181 30.73 -9.87 23.04
N GLN A 182 32.06 -10.02 22.93
CA GLN A 182 32.86 -10.82 23.84
C GLN A 182 33.35 -9.98 25.02
N LEU A 183 33.95 -8.83 24.75
CA LEU A 183 34.61 -8.00 25.76
C LEU A 183 33.67 -7.54 26.87
N GLU A 184 32.42 -7.20 26.55
CA GLU A 184 31.40 -6.82 27.54
C GLU A 184 31.13 -7.94 28.55
N LYS A 185 31.24 -9.21 28.12
CA LYS A 185 30.95 -10.38 28.95
C LYS A 185 32.19 -10.88 29.70
N THR A 186 33.38 -10.74 29.11
CA THR A 186 34.60 -11.32 29.66
C THR A 186 35.46 -10.32 30.44
N GLN A 187 35.51 -9.05 30.01
CA GLN A 187 36.37 -8.02 30.60
C GLN A 187 35.80 -6.59 30.44
N PRO A 188 34.60 -6.29 30.99
CA PRO A 188 33.88 -5.04 30.73
C PRO A 188 34.64 -3.77 31.14
N ASP A 189 35.45 -3.81 32.19
CA ASP A 189 36.16 -2.64 32.72
C ASP A 189 37.59 -2.47 32.18
N GLN A 190 38.10 -3.46 31.44
CA GLN A 190 39.50 -3.48 30.97
C GLN A 190 39.65 -2.82 29.60
N LEU A 191 40.80 -2.15 29.39
CA LEU A 191 41.14 -1.59 28.09
C LEU A 191 41.86 -2.62 27.23
N THR A 192 41.21 -3.03 26.15
CA THR A 192 41.77 -3.97 25.17
C THR A 192 42.05 -3.25 23.86
N MET A 193 43.29 -3.27 23.41
CA MET A 193 43.63 -2.79 22.07
C MET A 193 43.37 -3.91 21.06
N ILE A 194 42.71 -3.59 19.96
CA ILE A 194 42.52 -4.49 18.83
C ILE A 194 43.21 -3.85 17.63
N ALA A 195 44.14 -4.57 17.01
CA ALA A 195 44.93 -4.09 15.88
C ALA A 195 44.71 -4.99 14.65
N ASP A 196 44.04 -4.46 13.63
CA ASP A 196 43.93 -5.07 12.30
C ASP A 196 45.15 -4.68 11.46
N ILE A 197 46.11 -5.59 11.38
CA ILE A 197 47.34 -5.45 10.59
C ILE A 197 47.05 -5.94 9.17
N GLY A 198 46.55 -5.01 8.36
CA GLY A 198 46.32 -5.20 6.95
C GLY A 198 47.62 -5.19 6.13
N ALA A 199 47.47 -5.21 4.81
CA ALA A 199 48.61 -5.22 3.92
C ALA A 199 49.25 -3.83 3.77
N GLY A 200 48.49 -2.78 3.45
CA GLY A 200 49.07 -1.44 3.29
C GLY A 200 49.01 -0.58 4.56
N ARG A 201 48.16 -0.94 5.51
CA ARG A 201 47.83 -0.14 6.70
C ARG A 201 47.51 -1.02 7.89
N THR A 202 47.66 -0.44 9.08
CA THR A 202 47.17 -1.00 10.33
C THR A 202 46.12 -0.05 10.89
N ASP A 203 44.94 -0.59 11.17
CA ASP A 203 43.86 0.09 11.86
C ASP A 203 43.76 -0.49 13.28
N LEU A 204 43.71 0.36 14.29
CA LEU A 204 43.53 -0.08 15.67
C LEU A 204 42.41 0.66 16.36
N CYS A 205 41.82 -0.03 17.34
CA CYS A 205 40.89 0.54 18.29
C CYS A 205 41.23 0.09 19.71
N VAL A 206 40.82 0.88 20.70
CA VAL A 206 40.87 0.50 22.11
C VAL A 206 39.45 0.47 22.64
N MET A 207 39.11 -0.67 23.24
CA MET A 207 37.78 -1.00 23.73
C MET A 207 37.77 -1.06 25.25
N ARG A 208 36.68 -0.59 25.86
CA ARG A 208 36.31 -0.86 27.26
C ARG A 208 34.93 -1.51 27.24
N GLY A 209 34.85 -2.82 27.48
CA GLY A 209 33.60 -3.57 27.29
C GLY A 209 33.09 -3.42 25.84
N ASN A 210 31.86 -2.93 25.66
CA ASN A 210 31.32 -2.61 24.34
C ASN A 210 31.67 -1.20 23.80
N THR A 211 32.35 -0.36 24.60
CA THR A 211 32.60 1.04 24.25
C THR A 211 33.91 1.20 23.50
N LEU A 212 33.85 1.85 22.33
CA LEU A 212 35.02 2.30 21.58
C LEU A 212 35.58 3.59 22.23
N GLU A 213 36.74 3.51 22.87
CA GLU A 213 37.36 4.64 23.58
C GLU A 213 38.37 5.40 22.72
N PHE A 214 39.01 4.71 21.78
CA PHE A 214 40.02 5.30 20.91
C PHE A 214 40.12 4.53 19.59
N SER A 215 40.47 5.22 18.51
CA SER A 215 40.85 4.56 17.26
C SER A 215 41.91 5.36 16.50
N ARG A 216 42.82 4.66 15.83
CA ARG A 216 43.91 5.24 15.02
C ARG A 216 44.17 4.38 13.79
N SER A 217 44.68 4.98 12.73
CA SER A 217 45.15 4.29 11.53
C SER A 217 46.51 4.84 11.13
N PHE A 218 47.43 3.98 10.67
CA PHE A 218 48.73 4.39 10.15
C PHE A 218 49.16 3.55 8.93
N PRO A 219 49.94 4.13 7.99
CA PRO A 219 50.32 3.49 6.72
C PRO A 219 51.48 2.49 6.88
N PHE A 220 51.28 1.46 7.69
CA PHE A 220 52.24 0.39 7.90
C PHE A 220 51.49 -0.94 8.04
N GLY A 221 51.91 -1.97 7.31
CA GLY A 221 51.29 -3.29 7.26
C GLY A 221 52.20 -4.28 6.54
N GLY A 222 51.64 -5.40 6.07
CA GLY A 222 52.41 -6.47 5.41
C GLY A 222 53.14 -6.10 4.11
N ASP A 223 52.70 -5.07 3.38
CA ASP A 223 53.32 -4.62 2.12
C ASP A 223 54.73 -4.07 2.40
N GLN A 224 54.97 -3.46 3.56
CA GLN A 224 56.31 -3.02 3.96
C GLN A 224 57.25 -4.21 4.19
N LEU A 225 56.77 -5.30 4.78
CA LEU A 225 57.57 -6.53 4.92
C LEU A 225 57.87 -7.14 3.54
N THR A 226 56.86 -7.20 2.66
CA THR A 226 57.04 -7.66 1.29
C THR A 226 58.11 -6.84 0.56
N ASN A 227 58.12 -5.52 0.74
CA ASN A 227 59.13 -4.65 0.17
C ASN A 227 60.52 -4.84 0.78
N LEU A 228 60.65 -5.16 2.07
CA LEU A 228 61.95 -5.49 2.67
C LEU A 228 62.53 -6.80 2.11
N TYR A 229 61.67 -7.74 1.71
CA TYR A 229 62.10 -8.95 0.99
C TYR A 229 62.46 -8.70 -0.48
N ARG A 230 62.14 -7.53 -1.04
CA ARG A 230 62.64 -7.14 -2.36
C ARG A 230 64.09 -6.71 -2.19
N SER A 231 64.97 -7.70 -2.18
CA SER A 231 66.39 -7.51 -1.86
C SER A 231 67.23 -6.86 -2.96
N ASP A 232 66.68 -6.60 -4.15
CA ASP A 232 67.18 -5.71 -5.23
C ASP A 232 66.17 -5.71 -6.41
N ASP A 233 66.36 -4.86 -7.43
CA ASP A 233 65.48 -4.65 -8.63
C ASP A 233 65.04 -5.94 -9.38
N GLU A 234 65.58 -7.11 -9.05
CA GLU A 234 65.30 -8.39 -9.72
C GLU A 234 64.07 -9.14 -9.18
N THR A 235 63.62 -8.88 -7.95
CA THR A 235 62.47 -9.61 -7.35
C THR A 235 61.18 -8.81 -7.50
N SER A 236 60.19 -9.40 -8.17
CA SER A 236 58.87 -8.78 -8.31
C SER A 236 58.10 -8.78 -6.98
N PHE A 237 57.14 -7.87 -6.82
CA PHE A 237 56.29 -7.83 -5.61
C PHE A 237 55.57 -9.16 -5.36
N SER A 238 55.11 -9.83 -6.41
CA SER A 238 54.40 -11.11 -6.29
C SER A 238 55.30 -12.24 -5.80
N GLU A 239 56.57 -12.26 -6.22
CA GLU A 239 57.55 -13.25 -5.76
C GLU A 239 57.94 -13.00 -4.31
N ALA A 240 58.14 -11.73 -3.93
CA ALA A 240 58.41 -11.36 -2.55
C ALA A 240 57.22 -11.68 -1.62
N GLU A 241 55.98 -11.48 -2.08
CA GLU A 241 54.78 -11.84 -1.32
C GLU A 241 54.68 -13.36 -1.14
N ALA A 242 54.90 -14.12 -2.21
CA ALA A 242 54.93 -15.58 -2.14
C ALA A 242 56.02 -16.05 -1.17
N HIS A 243 57.20 -15.42 -1.18
CA HIS A 243 58.27 -15.70 -0.24
C HIS A 243 57.86 -15.43 1.21
N LYS A 244 57.24 -14.27 1.50
CA LYS A 244 56.69 -13.93 2.82
C LYS A 244 55.69 -14.96 3.32
N LEU A 245 54.82 -15.47 2.44
CA LEU A 245 53.78 -16.45 2.79
C LEU A 245 54.28 -17.89 2.92
N GLN A 246 55.39 -18.25 2.26
CA GLN A 246 55.92 -19.61 2.22
C GLN A 246 56.95 -19.92 3.31
N GLN A 247 57.64 -18.92 3.84
CA GLN A 247 58.64 -19.15 4.88
C GLN A 247 57.98 -19.51 6.21
N ASP A 248 58.55 -20.50 6.91
CA ASP A 248 58.31 -20.74 8.35
C ASP A 248 59.06 -19.65 9.13
N ILE A 249 58.60 -18.41 8.96
CA ILE A 249 59.17 -17.21 9.57
C ILE A 249 58.99 -17.36 11.08
N LYS A 250 60.09 -17.55 11.81
CA LYS A 250 60.08 -17.52 13.28
C LYS A 250 60.82 -16.29 13.76
N LEU A 251 60.05 -15.29 14.18
CA LEU A 251 60.56 -14.00 14.62
C LEU A 251 61.59 -14.12 15.76
N GLU A 252 61.41 -15.10 16.66
CA GLU A 252 62.30 -15.43 17.77
C GLU A 252 63.78 -15.61 17.38
N ASN A 253 64.06 -16.05 16.15
CA ASN A 253 65.41 -16.38 15.68
C ASN A 253 65.92 -15.44 14.57
N GLN A 254 65.16 -14.39 14.23
CA GLN A 254 65.40 -13.58 13.03
C GLN A 254 65.28 -12.07 13.29
N LEU A 255 65.71 -11.60 14.46
CA LEU A 255 65.62 -10.17 14.82
C LEU A 255 66.43 -9.25 13.89
N GLU A 256 67.50 -9.74 13.26
CA GLU A 256 68.29 -8.99 12.26
C GLU A 256 67.79 -9.21 10.81
N SER A 257 66.65 -9.88 10.62
CA SER A 257 66.06 -10.11 9.29
C SER A 257 65.04 -9.03 8.91
N PRO A 258 64.59 -8.98 7.64
CA PRO A 258 63.47 -8.15 7.20
C PRO A 258 62.23 -8.20 8.12
N VAL A 259 61.94 -9.36 8.72
CA VAL A 259 60.78 -9.54 9.61
C VAL A 259 61.04 -8.90 10.97
N GLY A 260 62.27 -9.02 11.49
CA GLY A 260 62.70 -8.35 12.71
C GLY A 260 62.59 -6.83 12.61
N GLU A 261 63.14 -6.25 11.53
CA GLU A 261 63.04 -4.82 11.25
C GLU A 261 61.58 -4.36 11.13
N TRP A 262 60.76 -5.12 10.41
CA TRP A 262 59.34 -4.84 10.26
C TRP A 262 58.59 -4.88 11.61
N ALA A 263 58.86 -5.89 12.44
CA ALA A 263 58.21 -6.07 13.73
C ALA A 263 58.62 -5.00 14.73
N GLU A 264 59.90 -4.60 14.78
CA GLU A 264 60.39 -3.51 15.64
C GLU A 264 59.67 -2.18 15.29
N ARG A 265 59.51 -1.92 13.99
CA ARG A 265 58.80 -0.73 13.52
C ARG A 265 57.31 -0.79 13.83
N LEU A 266 56.68 -1.97 13.76
CA LEU A 266 55.29 -2.16 14.17
C LEU A 266 55.12 -1.87 15.66
N VAL A 267 56.00 -2.43 16.51
CA VAL A 267 56.00 -2.20 17.96
C VAL A 267 56.14 -0.71 18.27
N THR A 268 57.01 0.00 17.56
CA THR A 268 57.15 1.46 17.70
C THR A 268 55.83 2.20 17.41
N GLU A 269 55.06 1.77 16.40
CA GLU A 269 53.76 2.37 16.12
C GLU A 269 52.68 1.98 17.15
N PHE A 270 52.77 0.78 17.74
CA PHE A 270 51.88 0.37 18.83
C PHE A 270 52.15 1.18 20.09
N ASP A 271 53.40 1.34 20.49
CA ASP A 271 53.81 2.18 21.62
C ASP A 271 53.34 3.63 21.47
N ARG A 272 53.54 4.22 20.28
CA ARG A 272 52.99 5.55 19.93
C ARG A 272 51.47 5.61 20.05
N SER A 273 50.78 4.53 19.69
CA SER A 273 49.32 4.45 19.78
C SER A 273 48.84 4.34 21.22
N ILE A 274 49.51 3.52 22.05
CA ILE A 274 49.24 3.40 23.49
C ILE A 274 49.47 4.75 24.18
N SER A 275 50.57 5.44 23.87
CA SER A 275 50.84 6.80 24.36
C SER A 275 49.73 7.80 23.97
N ALA A 276 49.22 7.71 22.73
CA ALA A 276 48.13 8.56 22.28
C ALA A 276 46.80 8.25 23.00
N VAL A 277 46.53 6.97 23.30
CA VAL A 277 45.37 6.53 24.09
C VAL A 277 45.44 7.11 25.50
N GLN A 278 46.58 6.97 26.17
CA GLN A 278 46.80 7.51 27.52
C GLN A 278 46.52 9.01 27.59
N LYS A 279 47.03 9.76 26.62
CA LYS A 279 46.81 11.20 26.50
C LYS A 279 45.34 11.56 26.23
N THR A 280 44.65 10.77 25.41
CA THR A 280 43.27 11.07 24.98
C THR A 280 42.24 10.74 26.06
N ILE A 281 42.38 9.59 26.72
CA ILE A 281 41.46 9.13 27.77
C ILE A 281 41.82 9.76 29.14
N GLY A 282 43.04 10.29 29.30
CA GLY A 282 43.49 10.88 30.56
C GLY A 282 43.80 9.83 31.62
N ILE A 283 44.33 8.69 31.19
CA ILE A 283 44.66 7.54 32.04
C ILE A 283 46.16 7.43 32.30
N GLU A 284 46.52 6.83 33.43
CA GLU A 284 47.93 6.56 33.79
C GLU A 284 48.57 5.50 32.87
N GLU A 285 49.90 5.38 32.94
CA GLU A 285 50.67 4.37 32.20
C GLU A 285 50.17 2.94 32.52
N ASN A 286 50.27 2.02 31.55
CA ASN A 286 49.93 0.59 31.65
C ASN A 286 48.46 0.19 31.87
N GLN A 287 47.49 1.02 31.47
CA GLN A 287 46.06 0.62 31.56
C GLN A 287 45.55 -0.23 30.40
N VAL A 288 46.25 -0.30 29.25
CA VAL A 288 45.92 -1.26 28.19
C VAL A 288 46.37 -2.64 28.65
N THR A 289 45.41 -3.52 28.96
CA THR A 289 45.68 -4.82 29.61
C THR A 289 45.93 -5.96 28.63
N ALA A 290 45.49 -5.81 27.39
CA ALA A 290 45.66 -6.83 26.35
C ALA A 290 45.68 -6.21 24.95
N ILE A 291 46.39 -6.87 24.03
CA ILE A 291 46.41 -6.57 22.59
C ILE A 291 45.88 -7.78 21.81
N TRP A 292 44.88 -7.56 20.97
CA TRP A 292 44.28 -8.56 20.10
C TRP A 292 44.64 -8.24 18.65
N LEU A 293 45.38 -9.12 17.98
CA LEU A 293 45.84 -8.92 16.61
C LEU A 293 44.87 -9.57 15.61
N SER A 294 44.57 -8.86 14.54
CA SER A 294 43.72 -9.31 13.44
C SER A 294 44.37 -8.93 12.10
N GLY A 295 43.78 -9.39 11.00
CA GLY A 295 44.23 -9.05 9.66
C GLY A 295 45.25 -10.03 9.08
N GLY A 296 45.53 -9.92 7.79
CA GLY A 296 46.37 -10.92 7.10
C GLY A 296 47.82 -11.00 7.63
N SER A 297 48.35 -9.88 8.14
CA SER A 297 49.74 -9.83 8.65
C SER A 297 49.85 -10.15 10.14
N SER A 298 48.75 -10.37 10.87
CA SER A 298 48.82 -10.88 12.25
C SER A 298 49.23 -12.35 12.33
N CYS A 299 49.19 -13.08 11.20
CA CYS A 299 49.51 -14.51 11.13
C CYS A 299 51.01 -14.81 11.06
N ILE A 300 51.88 -13.78 11.12
CA ILE A 300 53.33 -13.98 11.14
C ILE A 300 53.72 -14.74 12.41
N PRO A 301 54.34 -15.94 12.31
CA PRO A 301 54.63 -16.74 13.50
C PRO A 301 55.63 -16.04 14.44
N GLY A 302 55.34 -16.10 15.74
CA GLY A 302 56.11 -15.45 16.80
C GLY A 302 55.83 -13.94 16.97
N LEU A 303 54.95 -13.35 16.16
CA LEU A 303 54.63 -11.92 16.26
C LEU A 303 53.94 -11.55 17.58
N THR A 304 53.01 -12.38 18.06
CA THR A 304 52.32 -12.15 19.33
C THR A 304 53.28 -12.15 20.51
N ASP A 305 54.23 -13.08 20.52
CA ASP A 305 55.19 -13.26 21.60
C ASP A 305 56.18 -12.10 21.59
N TYR A 306 56.70 -11.74 20.42
CA TYR A 306 57.57 -10.58 20.26
C TYR A 306 56.90 -9.27 20.71
N ILE A 307 55.66 -8.99 20.30
CA ILE A 307 54.95 -7.79 20.73
C ILE A 307 54.70 -7.81 22.25
N SER A 308 54.34 -8.98 22.80
CA SER A 308 54.15 -9.13 24.24
C SER A 308 55.43 -8.84 25.03
N ASP A 309 56.56 -9.35 24.56
CA ASP A 309 57.87 -9.16 25.21
C ASP A 309 58.34 -7.70 25.13
N GLN A 310 58.16 -7.04 23.99
CA GLN A 310 58.61 -5.66 23.80
C GLN A 310 57.74 -4.63 24.52
N LEU A 311 56.42 -4.83 24.56
CA LEU A 311 55.48 -3.89 25.18
C LEU A 311 55.14 -4.24 26.64
N GLY A 312 55.43 -5.47 27.09
CA GLY A 312 55.01 -5.96 28.40
C GLY A 312 53.49 -6.13 28.54
N ILE A 313 52.76 -6.21 27.42
CA ILE A 313 51.29 -6.33 27.39
C ILE A 313 50.92 -7.68 26.75
N PRO A 314 50.10 -8.52 27.41
CA PRO A 314 49.62 -9.78 26.83
C PRO A 314 49.03 -9.58 25.44
N THR A 315 49.65 -10.19 24.44
CA THR A 315 49.23 -10.09 23.04
C THR A 315 48.82 -11.46 22.50
N GLN A 316 47.69 -11.51 21.80
CA GLN A 316 47.17 -12.73 21.19
C GLN A 316 46.55 -12.46 19.83
N THR A 317 46.49 -13.47 18.96
CA THR A 317 45.67 -13.41 17.74
C THR A 317 44.19 -13.43 18.13
N TRP A 318 43.41 -12.53 17.54
CA TRP A 318 41.98 -12.46 17.74
C TRP A 318 41.27 -13.51 16.90
N ARG A 319 40.81 -14.59 17.54
CA ARG A 319 40.06 -15.64 16.86
C ARG A 319 38.59 -15.30 16.78
N LEU A 320 38.12 -15.01 15.57
CA LEU A 320 36.72 -14.61 15.37
C LEU A 320 35.73 -15.74 15.65
N SER A 321 36.12 -17.00 15.50
CA SER A 321 35.30 -18.16 15.85
C SER A 321 34.97 -18.24 17.34
N GLU A 322 35.87 -17.78 18.21
CA GLU A 322 35.63 -17.69 19.66
C GLU A 322 34.69 -16.53 19.97
N THR A 323 34.90 -15.37 19.34
CA THR A 323 34.01 -14.20 19.48
C THR A 323 32.59 -14.49 18.97
N TRP A 324 32.46 -15.28 17.90
CA TRP A 324 31.17 -15.60 17.31
C TRP A 324 30.24 -16.34 18.28
N GLN A 325 30.78 -17.08 19.25
CA GLN A 325 29.96 -17.75 20.28
C GLN A 325 29.19 -16.76 21.17
N TYR A 326 29.67 -15.51 21.23
CA TYR A 326 29.02 -14.44 21.99
C TYR A 326 28.01 -13.64 21.16
N VAL A 327 28.09 -13.74 19.83
CA VAL A 327 27.06 -13.31 18.90
C VAL A 327 25.94 -14.35 19.04
N ASP A 328 24.82 -13.98 19.68
CA ASP A 328 23.65 -14.84 19.88
C ASP A 328 23.28 -15.48 18.53
N SER A 329 23.72 -16.70 18.27
CA SER A 329 23.63 -17.34 16.95
C SER A 329 23.11 -18.76 17.14
N THR A 330 21.89 -19.00 16.67
CA THR A 330 21.32 -20.35 16.63
C THR A 330 21.88 -21.21 15.49
N ALA A 331 22.79 -20.69 14.68
CA ALA A 331 23.29 -21.36 13.48
C ALA A 331 24.65 -22.01 13.73
N THR A 332 24.81 -23.26 13.29
CA THR A 332 26.14 -23.85 13.11
C THR A 332 26.93 -22.98 12.13
N LEU A 333 28.18 -22.73 12.47
CA LEU A 333 29.10 -22.05 11.58
C LEU A 333 29.49 -23.02 10.47
N ASP A 334 28.72 -23.07 9.39
CA ASP A 334 28.99 -23.95 8.24
C ASP A 334 30.14 -23.40 7.35
N VAL A 335 30.68 -22.23 7.68
CA VAL A 335 31.74 -21.54 6.96
C VAL A 335 32.89 -21.26 7.92
N ASP A 336 34.12 -21.58 7.52
CA ASP A 336 35.30 -21.23 8.30
C ASP A 336 35.45 -19.70 8.41
N LEU A 337 35.58 -19.21 9.64
CA LEU A 337 35.50 -17.78 9.94
C LEU A 337 36.91 -17.20 9.87
N ASP A 338 37.24 -16.66 8.71
CA ASP A 338 38.53 -16.02 8.45
C ASP A 338 38.67 -14.73 9.28
N ASP A 339 39.79 -14.58 10.00
CA ASP A 339 40.05 -13.44 10.89
C ASP A 339 40.07 -12.08 10.14
N ARG A 340 40.22 -12.09 8.80
CA ARG A 340 40.14 -10.89 7.95
C ARG A 340 38.71 -10.33 7.81
N LEU A 341 37.69 -10.99 8.36
CA LEU A 341 36.28 -10.63 8.24
C LEU A 341 35.76 -9.74 9.38
N ALA A 342 36.58 -9.42 10.37
CA ALA A 342 36.17 -8.73 11.59
C ALA A 342 35.35 -7.45 11.32
N VAL A 343 35.88 -6.58 10.45
CA VAL A 343 35.22 -5.33 10.06
C VAL A 343 33.87 -5.62 9.39
N ALA A 344 33.86 -6.48 8.37
CA ALA A 344 32.65 -6.75 7.59
C ALA A 344 31.53 -7.36 8.47
N LEU A 345 31.89 -8.30 9.36
CA LEU A 345 30.94 -8.93 10.29
C LEU A 345 30.36 -7.91 11.27
N GLY A 346 31.21 -7.15 11.94
CA GLY A 346 30.74 -6.17 12.92
C GLY A 346 29.89 -5.07 12.28
N GLN A 347 30.18 -4.64 11.06
CA GLN A 347 29.33 -3.70 10.32
C GLN A 347 27.97 -4.29 9.95
N GLY A 348 27.94 -5.54 9.48
CA GLY A 348 26.68 -6.23 9.22
C GLY A 348 25.85 -6.41 10.49
N ILE A 349 26.48 -6.78 11.61
CA ILE A 349 25.85 -6.89 12.93
C ILE A 349 25.27 -5.53 13.32
N ASN A 350 26.04 -4.45 13.16
CA ASN A 350 25.55 -3.11 13.46
C ASN A 350 24.33 -2.74 12.62
N ALA A 351 24.36 -3.01 11.31
CA ALA A 351 23.25 -2.70 10.42
C ALA A 351 21.96 -3.48 10.75
N LEU A 352 22.06 -4.68 11.34
CA LEU A 352 20.90 -5.49 11.76
C LEU A 352 20.40 -5.16 13.18
N THR A 353 21.27 -4.69 14.06
CA THR A 353 20.97 -4.47 15.49
C THR A 353 20.75 -3.00 15.83
N GLY A 354 21.37 -2.08 15.11
CA GLY A 354 21.38 -0.65 15.41
C GLY A 354 22.21 -0.30 16.64
N HIS A 355 23.22 -1.12 17.00
CA HIS A 355 24.02 -0.93 18.21
C HIS A 355 24.70 0.45 18.26
N VAL A 356 25.29 0.87 17.13
CA VAL A 356 25.88 2.17 16.88
C VAL A 356 24.99 2.91 15.88
N GLY A 357 24.37 4.00 16.35
CA GLY A 357 23.48 4.84 15.55
C GLY A 357 24.19 5.85 14.63
N LEU A 358 25.36 5.49 14.09
CA LEU A 358 26.18 6.35 13.24
C LEU A 358 26.03 5.96 11.77
N ASP A 359 25.85 6.93 10.88
CA ASP A 359 25.75 6.70 9.44
C ASP A 359 26.28 7.85 8.58
N LEU A 360 27.44 7.62 7.96
CA LEU A 360 28.14 8.55 7.08
C LEU A 360 27.65 8.52 5.63
N LEU A 361 26.51 7.89 5.34
CA LEU A 361 25.90 8.01 4.01
C LEU A 361 25.40 9.45 3.80
N PRO A 362 25.77 10.14 2.69
CA PRO A 362 25.30 11.50 2.43
C PRO A 362 23.77 11.59 2.38
N LYS A 363 23.20 12.68 2.88
CA LYS A 363 21.74 12.90 2.95
C LYS A 363 21.09 12.84 1.57
N GLU A 364 21.81 13.25 0.53
CA GLU A 364 21.35 13.22 -0.86
C GLU A 364 21.14 11.79 -1.36
N GLU A 365 22.03 10.86 -1.00
CA GLU A 365 21.91 9.44 -1.34
C GLU A 365 20.77 8.78 -0.54
N LYS A 366 20.64 9.09 0.77
CA LYS A 366 19.48 8.67 1.57
C LYS A 366 18.16 9.13 0.94
N ALA A 367 18.11 10.36 0.43
CA ALA A 367 16.93 10.89 -0.24
C ALA A 367 16.61 10.13 -1.53
N LYS A 368 17.61 9.80 -2.36
CA LYS A 368 17.42 8.97 -3.58
C LYS A 368 16.86 7.59 -3.24
N ILE A 369 17.41 6.92 -2.21
CA ILE A 369 16.94 5.61 -1.75
C ILE A 369 15.49 5.71 -1.28
N SER A 370 15.16 6.71 -0.47
CA SER A 370 13.79 6.89 0.06
C SER A 370 12.76 7.11 -1.06
N LYS A 371 13.11 7.89 -2.09
CA LYS A 371 12.25 8.12 -3.27
C LYS A 371 12.07 6.85 -4.08
N ALA A 372 13.13 6.08 -4.29
CA ALA A 372 13.06 4.81 -5.02
C ALA A 372 12.19 3.77 -4.29
N ASP A 373 12.33 3.67 -2.97
CA ASP A 373 11.50 2.78 -2.14
C ASP A 373 10.04 3.23 -2.11
N GLN A 374 9.78 4.53 -2.00
CA GLN A 374 8.43 5.09 -2.07
C GLN A 374 7.78 4.78 -3.43
N GLN A 375 8.49 4.96 -4.54
CA GLN A 375 8.00 4.60 -5.88
C GLN A 375 7.69 3.10 -6.00
N ARG A 376 8.57 2.22 -5.50
CA ARG A 376 8.33 0.76 -5.49
C ARG A 376 7.09 0.38 -4.67
N ARG A 377 6.90 0.99 -3.49
CA ARG A 377 5.71 0.78 -2.66
C ARG A 377 4.43 1.26 -3.36
N LEU A 378 4.48 2.41 -4.03
CA LEU A 378 3.35 2.91 -4.81
C LEU A 378 3.00 1.96 -5.96
N VAL A 379 3.98 1.51 -6.76
CA VAL A 379 3.75 0.58 -7.88
C VAL A 379 3.19 -0.76 -7.39
N THR A 380 3.75 -1.32 -6.32
CA THR A 380 3.24 -2.59 -5.74
C THR A 380 1.83 -2.44 -5.18
N SER A 381 1.53 -1.33 -4.49
CA SER A 381 0.17 -1.05 -4.01
C SER A 381 -0.83 -0.87 -5.16
N ALA A 382 -0.43 -0.19 -6.25
CA ALA A 382 -1.27 -0.02 -7.44
C ALA A 382 -1.54 -1.35 -8.15
N ALA A 383 -0.53 -2.22 -8.25
CA ALA A 383 -0.69 -3.56 -8.82
C ALA A 383 -1.65 -4.43 -7.98
N ALA A 384 -1.54 -4.38 -6.65
CA ALA A 384 -2.46 -5.06 -5.74
C ALA A 384 -3.90 -4.53 -5.88
N GLY A 385 -4.07 -3.21 -5.95
CA GLY A 385 -5.38 -2.59 -6.19
C GLY A 385 -5.99 -3.00 -7.53
N PHE A 386 -5.19 -3.07 -8.60
CA PHE A 386 -5.63 -3.51 -9.91
C PHE A 386 -6.08 -4.99 -9.90
N LEU A 387 -5.34 -5.87 -9.22
CA LEU A 387 -5.74 -7.27 -9.04
C LEU A 387 -7.06 -7.40 -8.27
N LEU A 388 -7.27 -6.55 -7.26
CA LEU A 388 -8.52 -6.51 -6.48
C LEU A 388 -9.70 -6.08 -7.36
N LEU A 389 -9.51 -5.08 -8.23
CA LEU A 389 -10.53 -4.65 -9.20
C LEU A 389 -10.86 -5.74 -10.22
N ILE A 390 -9.87 -6.48 -10.71
CA ILE A 390 -10.09 -7.65 -11.58
C ILE A 390 -10.93 -8.70 -10.83
N GLY A 391 -10.55 -9.02 -9.58
CA GLY A 391 -11.30 -9.96 -8.74
C GLY A 391 -12.75 -9.53 -8.53
N LEU A 392 -13.00 -8.25 -8.25
CA LEU A 392 -14.33 -7.67 -8.14
C LEU A 392 -15.11 -7.77 -9.47
N GLY A 393 -14.48 -7.47 -10.60
CA GLY A 393 -15.10 -7.60 -11.92
C GLY A 393 -15.52 -9.04 -12.24
N ILE A 394 -14.66 -10.01 -11.92
CA ILE A 394 -14.99 -11.44 -12.04
C ILE A 394 -16.14 -11.81 -11.09
N GLY A 395 -16.12 -11.31 -9.85
CA GLY A 395 -17.21 -11.52 -8.88
C GLY A 395 -18.55 -10.97 -9.36
N ILE A 396 -18.58 -9.74 -9.87
CA ILE A 396 -19.80 -9.09 -10.39
C ILE A 396 -20.33 -9.85 -11.61
N THR A 397 -19.46 -10.23 -12.55
CA THR A 397 -19.88 -10.94 -13.77
C THR A 397 -20.41 -12.35 -13.48
N THR A 398 -19.78 -13.09 -12.56
CA THR A 398 -20.24 -14.41 -12.14
C THR A 398 -21.55 -14.34 -11.34
N TRP A 399 -21.68 -13.35 -10.46
CA TRP A 399 -22.92 -13.09 -9.73
C TRP A 399 -24.08 -12.72 -10.66
N GLY A 400 -23.84 -11.84 -11.64
CA GLY A 400 -24.82 -11.46 -12.65
C GLY A 400 -25.28 -12.66 -13.49
N ARG A 401 -24.35 -13.52 -13.93
CA ARG A 401 -24.69 -14.79 -14.62
C ARG A 401 -25.56 -15.70 -13.74
N SER A 402 -25.27 -15.79 -12.45
CA SER A 402 -26.07 -16.58 -11.51
C SER A 402 -27.48 -16.02 -11.32
N GLN A 403 -27.63 -14.69 -11.20
CA GLN A 403 -28.95 -14.07 -11.10
C GLN A 403 -29.76 -14.24 -12.39
N ASN A 404 -29.15 -14.06 -13.56
CA ASN A 404 -29.84 -14.29 -14.83
C ASN A 404 -30.34 -15.72 -14.96
N ALA A 405 -29.53 -16.71 -14.57
CA ALA A 405 -29.96 -18.12 -14.55
C ALA A 405 -31.14 -18.37 -13.59
N ARG A 406 -31.20 -17.66 -12.45
CA ARG A 406 -32.35 -17.72 -11.52
C ARG A 406 -33.59 -17.07 -12.11
N ILE A 407 -33.44 -15.92 -12.77
CA ILE A 407 -34.54 -15.24 -13.47
C ILE A 407 -35.11 -16.14 -14.57
N ASP A 408 -34.25 -16.74 -15.40
CA ASP A 408 -34.66 -17.66 -16.47
C ASP A 408 -35.43 -18.87 -15.92
N ALA A 409 -35.00 -19.41 -14.78
CA ALA A 409 -35.70 -20.52 -14.11
C ALA A 409 -37.09 -20.10 -13.60
N ILE A 410 -37.22 -18.89 -13.04
CA ILE A 410 -38.52 -18.34 -12.59
C ILE A 410 -39.43 -18.06 -13.81
N ASP A 411 -38.89 -17.49 -14.89
CA ASP A 411 -39.63 -17.24 -16.13
C ASP A 411 -40.16 -18.54 -16.74
N GLN A 412 -39.39 -19.63 -16.65
CA GLN A 412 -39.84 -20.95 -17.09
C GLN A 412 -41.03 -21.45 -16.26
N GLN A 413 -41.02 -21.25 -14.94
CA GLN A 413 -42.16 -21.59 -14.08
C GLN A 413 -43.40 -20.73 -14.40
N ILE A 414 -43.22 -19.42 -14.63
CA ILE A 414 -44.31 -18.52 -15.03
C ILE A 414 -44.94 -18.97 -16.35
N ARG A 415 -44.13 -19.38 -17.34
CA ARG A 415 -44.63 -19.86 -18.64
C ARG A 415 -45.51 -21.10 -18.49
N GLN A 416 -45.22 -21.99 -17.55
CA GLN A 416 -46.06 -23.17 -17.28
C GLN A 416 -47.43 -22.81 -16.70
N LEU A 417 -47.53 -21.70 -15.96
CA LEU A 417 -48.77 -21.27 -15.30
C LEU A 417 -49.70 -20.40 -16.18
N ARG A 418 -49.16 -19.70 -17.19
CA ARG A 418 -49.95 -18.88 -18.14
C ARG A 418 -51.19 -19.56 -18.75
N PRO A 419 -51.13 -20.83 -19.23
CA PRO A 419 -52.32 -21.46 -19.83
C PRO A 419 -53.45 -21.67 -18.81
N ALA A 420 -53.13 -21.93 -17.54
CA ALA A 420 -54.13 -22.07 -16.49
C ALA A 420 -54.82 -20.73 -16.16
N GLU A 421 -54.05 -19.63 -16.10
CA GLU A 421 -54.58 -18.29 -15.88
C GLU A 421 -55.50 -17.83 -17.03
N SER A 422 -55.09 -18.09 -18.28
CA SER A 422 -55.88 -17.74 -19.47
C SER A 422 -57.23 -18.48 -19.49
N LYS A 423 -57.22 -19.77 -19.10
CA LYS A 423 -58.45 -20.57 -18.98
C LYS A 423 -59.39 -20.00 -17.93
N ALA A 424 -58.88 -19.66 -16.74
CA ALA A 424 -59.67 -19.06 -15.66
C ALA A 424 -60.29 -17.71 -16.04
N LYS A 425 -59.56 -16.83 -16.74
CA LYS A 425 -60.09 -15.55 -17.25
C LYS A 425 -61.23 -15.74 -18.26
N THR A 426 -61.10 -16.74 -19.14
CA THR A 426 -62.12 -17.06 -20.14
C THR A 426 -63.41 -17.55 -19.46
N ASP A 427 -63.29 -18.42 -18.44
CA ASP A 427 -64.43 -18.94 -17.69
C ASP A 427 -65.15 -17.82 -16.90
N LEU A 428 -64.40 -16.91 -16.27
CA LEU A 428 -64.97 -15.74 -15.58
C LEU A 428 -65.76 -14.82 -16.52
N THR A 429 -65.25 -14.59 -17.72
CA THR A 429 -65.87 -13.70 -18.72
C THR A 429 -67.21 -14.28 -19.20
N ARG A 430 -67.28 -15.61 -19.38
CA ARG A 430 -68.53 -16.32 -19.70
C ARG A 430 -69.56 -16.20 -18.58
N GLY A 431 -69.15 -16.34 -17.31
CA GLY A 431 -70.05 -16.20 -16.16
C GLY A 431 -70.68 -14.81 -16.06
N LEU A 432 -69.90 -13.76 -16.30
CA LEU A 432 -70.38 -12.38 -16.28
C LEU A 432 -71.39 -12.10 -17.42
N ALA A 433 -71.13 -12.61 -18.63
CA ALA A 433 -72.05 -12.44 -19.77
C ALA A 433 -73.42 -13.11 -19.56
N ILE A 434 -73.45 -14.27 -18.88
CA ILE A 434 -74.69 -14.97 -18.54
C ILE A 434 -75.51 -14.15 -17.52
N THR A 435 -74.83 -13.52 -16.57
CA THR A 435 -75.48 -12.72 -15.52
C THR A 435 -76.18 -11.49 -16.10
N ASP A 436 -75.58 -10.85 -17.10
CA ASP A 436 -76.11 -9.63 -17.74
C ASP A 436 -77.38 -9.89 -18.59
N LEU A 437 -77.49 -11.09 -19.17
CA LEU A 437 -78.69 -11.52 -19.92
C LEU A 437 -79.91 -11.78 -19.02
N LEU A 438 -79.72 -12.02 -17.72
CA LEU A 438 -80.78 -12.35 -16.77
C LEU A 438 -81.34 -11.12 -16.03
N ALA A 439 -80.89 -9.90 -16.34
CA ALA A 439 -81.33 -8.69 -15.67
C ALA A 439 -82.77 -8.26 -16.08
N PRO A 440 -83.73 -8.09 -15.14
CA PRO A 440 -85.12 -7.75 -15.46
C PRO A 440 -85.27 -6.28 -15.94
N ARG A 441 -85.80 -6.08 -17.15
CA ARG A 441 -86.15 -4.75 -17.70
C ARG A 441 -87.56 -4.30 -17.32
N LEU A 442 -87.82 -3.00 -17.27
CA LEU A 442 -89.11 -2.35 -16.97
C LEU A 442 -90.05 -2.41 -18.20
N SER A 443 -91.27 -2.95 -18.06
CA SER A 443 -92.24 -3.05 -19.15
C SER A 443 -93.33 -1.98 -19.07
N SER A 444 -93.74 -1.41 -20.20
CA SER A 444 -94.88 -0.49 -20.29
C SER A 444 -96.20 -1.14 -19.84
N LEU A 445 -96.30 -2.47 -19.96
CA LEU A 445 -97.43 -3.26 -19.48
C LEU A 445 -97.54 -3.25 -17.95
N ASP A 446 -96.40 -3.26 -17.25
CA ASP A 446 -96.37 -3.27 -15.78
C ASP A 446 -96.95 -1.95 -15.22
N ILE A 447 -96.61 -0.84 -15.86
CA ILE A 447 -97.15 0.49 -15.53
C ILE A 447 -98.65 0.51 -15.81
N LEU A 448 -99.10 0.12 -17.01
CA LEU A 448 -100.52 0.08 -17.38
C LEU A 448 -101.37 -0.78 -16.44
N ARG A 449 -100.83 -1.93 -16.01
CA ARG A 449 -101.48 -2.82 -15.06
C ARG A 449 -101.68 -2.13 -13.70
N GLU A 450 -100.64 -1.49 -13.17
CA GLU A 450 -100.75 -0.74 -11.92
C GLU A 450 -101.71 0.45 -12.03
N PHE A 451 -101.80 1.10 -13.19
CA PHE A 451 -102.90 2.03 -13.41
C PHE A 451 -104.24 1.26 -13.26
N SER A 452 -104.50 0.25 -14.08
CA SER A 452 -105.79 -0.44 -14.08
C SER A 452 -106.22 -1.04 -12.72
N THR A 453 -105.29 -1.49 -11.87
CA THR A 453 -105.62 -2.03 -10.54
C THR A 453 -106.04 -0.92 -9.56
N ARG A 454 -105.48 0.28 -9.70
CA ARG A 454 -105.74 1.43 -8.81
C ARG A 454 -106.97 2.24 -9.26
N PHE A 455 -107.27 2.30 -10.56
CA PHE A 455 -108.45 2.97 -11.11
C PHE A 455 -109.63 2.00 -11.29
N THR A 456 -110.23 1.55 -10.18
CA THR A 456 -111.29 0.52 -10.21
C THR A 456 -112.65 1.08 -10.66
N ASP A 457 -112.99 2.32 -10.30
CA ASP A 457 -114.27 2.95 -10.64
C ASP A 457 -114.16 3.88 -11.86
N ARG A 458 -114.29 3.29 -13.05
CA ARG A 458 -114.18 3.97 -14.34
C ARG A 458 -115.32 4.95 -14.63
N THR A 459 -116.37 4.97 -13.80
CA THR A 459 -117.51 5.89 -13.97
C THR A 459 -117.25 7.27 -13.35
N LYS A 460 -116.25 7.36 -12.46
CA LYS A 460 -115.87 8.59 -11.76
C LYS A 460 -114.64 9.25 -12.38
N VAL A 461 -113.72 8.44 -12.90
CA VAL A 461 -112.43 8.88 -13.45
C VAL A 461 -112.06 8.03 -14.67
N ALA A 462 -111.76 8.67 -15.80
CA ALA A 462 -111.34 8.03 -17.04
C ALA A 462 -109.99 8.58 -17.51
N LEU A 463 -109.08 7.70 -17.89
CA LEU A 463 -107.78 8.07 -18.44
C LEU A 463 -107.88 8.16 -19.97
N THR A 464 -107.57 9.32 -20.54
CA THR A 464 -107.77 9.59 -21.97
C THR A 464 -106.51 9.51 -22.80
N THR A 465 -105.36 9.86 -22.22
CA THR A 465 -104.05 9.74 -22.87
C THR A 465 -103.02 9.24 -21.87
N LEU A 466 -102.06 8.44 -22.33
CA LEU A 466 -100.88 8.02 -21.57
C LEU A 466 -99.65 8.14 -22.45
N SER A 467 -98.62 8.83 -21.97
CA SER A 467 -97.31 8.95 -22.59
C SER A 467 -96.24 8.50 -21.60
N LEU A 468 -95.40 7.58 -22.04
CA LEU A 468 -94.29 7.00 -21.28
C LEU A 468 -93.00 7.31 -22.03
N THR A 469 -92.01 7.90 -21.35
CA THR A 469 -90.71 8.25 -21.95
C THR A 469 -89.57 7.75 -21.07
N ARG A 470 -88.47 7.29 -21.68
CA ARG A 470 -87.24 6.81 -21.02
C ARG A 470 -87.47 5.61 -20.08
N LEU A 471 -88.04 4.51 -20.60
CA LEU A 471 -88.28 3.28 -19.82
C LEU A 471 -87.02 2.40 -19.66
N ASP A 472 -85.99 2.65 -20.46
CA ASP A 472 -84.66 2.05 -20.42
C ASP A 472 -83.81 2.56 -19.24
N GLU A 473 -84.11 3.77 -18.76
CA GLU A 473 -83.50 4.38 -17.58
C GLU A 473 -84.58 4.62 -16.49
N PRO A 474 -84.81 3.65 -15.59
CA PRO A 474 -85.91 3.66 -14.64
C PRO A 474 -86.00 4.93 -13.78
N ASP A 475 -84.85 5.44 -13.35
CA ASP A 475 -84.75 6.66 -12.54
C ASP A 475 -85.09 7.94 -13.31
N LYS A 476 -85.10 7.90 -14.64
CA LYS A 476 -85.44 9.02 -15.53
C LYS A 476 -86.79 8.83 -16.23
N ALA A 477 -87.48 7.71 -15.99
CA ALA A 477 -88.75 7.41 -16.60
C ALA A 477 -89.81 8.45 -16.23
N LYS A 478 -90.43 9.08 -17.23
CA LYS A 478 -91.46 10.11 -17.05
C LYS A 478 -92.78 9.64 -17.64
N ILE A 479 -93.82 9.75 -16.82
CA ILE A 479 -95.18 9.31 -17.10
C ILE A 479 -96.08 10.55 -17.14
N THR A 480 -96.78 10.77 -18.25
CA THR A 480 -97.74 11.87 -18.39
C THR A 480 -99.06 11.34 -18.92
N PHE A 481 -100.17 11.72 -18.28
CA PHE A 481 -101.49 11.24 -18.68
C PHE A 481 -102.57 12.29 -18.42
N ASN A 482 -103.63 12.24 -19.23
CA ASN A 482 -104.80 13.08 -19.06
C ASN A 482 -105.95 12.29 -18.44
N VAL A 483 -106.70 12.96 -17.57
CA VAL A 483 -107.79 12.38 -16.80
C VAL A 483 -109.05 13.23 -16.97
N GLU A 484 -110.18 12.57 -17.20
CA GLU A 484 -111.51 13.12 -17.12
C GLU A 484 -112.21 12.62 -15.85
N ALA A 485 -112.83 13.52 -15.08
CA ALA A 485 -113.58 13.18 -13.89
C ALA A 485 -114.92 13.91 -13.83
N ASN A 486 -115.91 13.34 -13.15
CA ASN A 486 -117.23 13.98 -13.00
C ASN A 486 -117.30 14.99 -11.84
N SER A 487 -116.24 15.14 -11.03
CA SER A 487 -116.15 16.13 -9.97
C SER A 487 -114.69 16.49 -9.65
N HIS A 488 -114.47 17.67 -9.08
CA HIS A 488 -113.15 18.08 -8.60
C HIS A 488 -112.64 17.18 -7.45
N GLN A 489 -113.54 16.70 -6.59
CA GLN A 489 -113.22 15.81 -5.48
C GLN A 489 -112.62 14.48 -5.97
N ASN A 490 -113.10 13.95 -7.10
CA ASN A 490 -112.56 12.72 -7.68
C ASN A 490 -111.15 12.90 -8.25
N ILE A 491 -110.80 14.09 -8.74
CA ILE A 491 -109.41 14.40 -9.16
C ILE A 491 -108.49 14.44 -7.93
N SER A 492 -108.92 15.11 -6.84
CA SER A 492 -108.12 15.18 -5.61
C SER A 492 -107.93 13.80 -4.97
N GLN A 493 -108.98 12.97 -4.96
CA GLN A 493 -108.90 11.59 -4.46
C GLN A 493 -107.93 10.75 -5.29
N LEU A 494 -107.91 10.96 -6.61
CA LEU A 494 -106.99 10.29 -7.51
C LEU A 494 -105.52 10.55 -7.19
N VAL A 495 -105.17 11.84 -7.09
CA VAL A 495 -103.81 12.26 -6.77
C VAL A 495 -103.40 11.74 -5.39
N SER A 496 -104.33 11.66 -4.44
CA SER A 496 -104.09 11.06 -3.12
C SER A 496 -103.74 9.57 -3.21
N VAL A 497 -104.52 8.77 -3.96
CA VAL A 497 -104.24 7.33 -4.16
C VAL A 497 -102.89 7.10 -4.85
N MET A 498 -102.53 7.94 -5.82
CA MET A 498 -101.23 7.83 -6.48
C MET A 498 -100.06 8.21 -5.57
N LYS A 499 -100.24 9.18 -4.66
CA LYS A 499 -99.22 9.50 -3.65
C LYS A 499 -99.03 8.36 -2.64
N GLN A 500 -100.11 7.67 -2.28
CA GLN A 500 -100.08 6.55 -1.34
C GLN A 500 -99.47 5.27 -1.91
N SER A 501 -99.41 5.10 -3.25
CA SER A 501 -98.91 3.85 -3.84
C SER A 501 -97.41 3.65 -3.68
N GLY A 502 -96.64 4.71 -3.42
CA GLY A 502 -95.18 4.67 -3.35
C GLY A 502 -94.48 4.39 -4.68
N LEU A 503 -95.22 4.11 -5.76
CA LEU A 503 -94.71 3.80 -7.11
C LEU A 503 -94.37 5.04 -7.93
N PHE A 504 -95.02 6.17 -7.63
CA PHE A 504 -94.86 7.42 -8.38
C PHE A 504 -94.28 8.52 -7.50
N ARG A 505 -93.35 9.29 -8.04
CA ARG A 505 -92.75 10.47 -7.41
C ARG A 505 -93.02 11.72 -8.25
N GLU A 506 -92.87 12.89 -7.64
CA GLU A 506 -93.02 14.18 -8.32
C GLU A 506 -94.35 14.36 -9.07
N ILE A 507 -95.46 13.93 -8.48
CA ILE A 507 -96.80 14.03 -9.09
C ILE A 507 -97.20 15.51 -9.17
N LYS A 508 -97.21 16.05 -10.40
CA LYS A 508 -97.62 17.41 -10.74
C LYS A 508 -98.98 17.38 -11.41
N GLN A 509 -99.94 18.09 -10.82
CA GLN A 509 -101.29 18.26 -11.37
C GLN A 509 -101.35 19.59 -12.13
N GLY A 510 -101.78 19.56 -13.40
CA GLY A 510 -102.04 20.74 -14.21
C GLY A 510 -103.32 21.48 -13.81
N GLN A 511 -103.64 22.54 -14.56
CA GLN A 511 -104.89 23.28 -14.35
C GLN A 511 -106.10 22.41 -14.68
N VAL A 512 -107.11 22.40 -13.82
CA VAL A 512 -108.36 21.65 -14.05
C VAL A 512 -109.26 22.49 -14.94
N THR A 513 -109.56 21.99 -16.13
CA THR A 513 -110.46 22.64 -17.09
C THR A 513 -111.83 21.99 -17.00
N ALA A 514 -112.89 22.79 -16.81
CA ALA A 514 -114.26 22.29 -16.87
C ALA A 514 -114.76 22.36 -18.32
N ALA A 515 -115.32 21.26 -18.80
CA ALA A 515 -115.96 21.16 -20.10
C ALA A 515 -117.38 20.62 -19.94
N GLU A 516 -118.33 21.15 -20.70
CA GLU A 516 -119.72 20.70 -20.66
C GLU A 516 -119.96 19.69 -21.79
N ARG A 517 -120.32 18.46 -21.44
CA ARG A 517 -120.56 17.38 -22.41
C ARG A 517 -121.89 16.71 -22.08
N SER A 518 -122.84 16.75 -23.01
CA SER A 518 -124.15 16.10 -22.87
C SER A 518 -124.93 16.49 -21.59
N LYS A 519 -124.99 17.79 -21.27
CA LYS A 519 -125.65 18.35 -20.06
C LYS A 519 -125.06 17.88 -18.71
N ARG A 520 -123.79 17.44 -18.69
CA ARG A 520 -123.02 17.15 -17.47
C ARG A 520 -121.67 17.87 -17.51
N SER A 521 -121.24 18.41 -16.38
CA SER A 521 -119.90 19.01 -16.23
C SER A 521 -118.85 17.90 -16.08
N ILE A 522 -117.84 17.92 -16.96
CA ILE A 522 -116.68 17.03 -16.91
C ILE A 522 -115.44 17.90 -16.60
N PHE A 523 -114.59 17.41 -15.71
CA PHE A 523 -113.36 18.07 -15.32
C PHE A 523 -112.18 17.33 -15.94
N GLN A 524 -111.35 18.04 -16.68
CA GLN A 524 -110.17 17.48 -17.34
C GLN A 524 -108.91 18.00 -16.66
N VAL A 525 -107.92 17.13 -16.46
CA VAL A 525 -106.62 17.51 -15.89
C VAL A 525 -105.50 16.67 -16.48
N GLN A 526 -104.36 17.30 -16.72
CA GLN A 526 -103.12 16.60 -17.06
C GLN A 526 -102.32 16.34 -15.79
N ILE A 527 -101.78 15.13 -15.64
CA ILE A 527 -100.92 14.74 -14.53
C ILE A 527 -99.58 14.22 -15.09
N SER A 528 -98.48 14.69 -14.52
CA SER A 528 -97.12 14.20 -14.82
C SER A 528 -96.45 13.68 -13.54
N CYS A 529 -95.74 12.56 -13.64
CA CYS A 529 -95.00 11.95 -12.54
C CYS A 529 -93.80 11.12 -13.04
N ASN A 530 -92.90 10.76 -12.13
CA ASN A 530 -91.77 9.85 -12.38
C ASN A 530 -91.98 8.54 -11.63
N LEU A 531 -91.24 7.48 -11.99
CA LEU A 531 -91.22 6.25 -11.21
C LEU A 531 -90.33 6.39 -9.97
N ALA A 532 -90.72 5.70 -8.90
CA ALA A 532 -89.88 5.57 -7.72
C ALA A 532 -88.70 4.60 -7.98
N SER A 533 -87.57 4.79 -7.30
CA SER A 533 -86.35 3.97 -7.47
C SER A 533 -86.57 2.48 -7.16
N ASN A 534 -87.56 2.16 -6.31
CA ASN A 534 -87.96 0.79 -5.98
C ASN A 534 -89.08 0.24 -6.90
N ALA A 535 -89.52 1.00 -7.91
CA ALA A 535 -90.62 0.60 -8.76
C ALA A 535 -90.30 -0.68 -9.54
N ILE A 536 -89.06 -0.89 -10.00
CA ILE A 536 -88.67 -2.13 -10.71
C ILE A 536 -88.86 -3.34 -9.81
N GLN A 537 -88.39 -3.26 -8.56
CA GLN A 537 -88.54 -4.35 -7.59
C GLN A 537 -90.02 -4.67 -7.34
N MET A 538 -90.85 -3.64 -7.14
CA MET A 538 -92.30 -3.79 -6.97
C MET A 538 -92.99 -4.37 -8.21
N PHE A 539 -92.56 -3.99 -9.41
CA PHE A 539 -93.07 -4.57 -10.65
C PHE A 539 -92.64 -6.02 -10.84
N THR A 540 -91.39 -6.38 -10.50
CA THR A 540 -90.90 -7.76 -10.57
C THR A 540 -91.61 -8.68 -9.57
N GLU A 541 -91.91 -8.21 -8.36
CA GLU A 541 -92.69 -8.96 -7.38
C GLU A 541 -94.11 -9.27 -7.92
N ASN A 542 -94.74 -8.32 -8.62
CA ASN A 542 -96.07 -8.50 -9.22
C ASN A 542 -96.08 -9.23 -10.58
N ARG A 543 -94.91 -9.41 -11.23
CA ARG A 543 -94.76 -10.09 -12.53
C ARG A 543 -94.95 -11.60 -12.40
N TYR A 544 -94.69 -12.14 -11.22
CA TYR A 544 -94.85 -13.55 -10.88
C TYR A 544 -96.01 -13.73 -9.91
N ILE A 545 -97.24 -13.85 -10.44
CA ILE A 545 -98.32 -14.49 -9.68
C ILE A 545 -97.91 -15.95 -9.50
N ASN A 546 -97.56 -16.28 -8.25
CA ASN A 546 -97.14 -17.60 -7.79
C ASN A 546 -98.16 -18.69 -8.19
N PRO A 547 -97.84 -19.66 -9.06
CA PRO A 547 -98.53 -20.92 -9.08
C PRO A 547 -97.84 -21.80 -8.02
N THR A 548 -98.45 -21.87 -6.84
CA THR A 548 -98.24 -22.96 -5.88
C THR A 548 -98.34 -24.32 -6.58
N LEU A 549 -97.36 -25.19 -6.34
CA LEU A 549 -97.33 -26.68 -6.31
C LEU A 549 -95.86 -27.09 -6.59
N VAL A 550 -95.10 -27.81 -5.76
CA VAL A 550 -95.39 -28.77 -4.68
C VAL A 550 -94.23 -28.76 -3.68
N ASN A 551 -94.56 -28.65 -2.39
CA ASN A 551 -93.71 -29.16 -1.31
C ASN A 551 -93.96 -30.68 -1.18
N SER A 552 -92.88 -31.46 -1.20
CA SER A 552 -92.77 -32.75 -0.50
C SER A 552 -91.39 -32.75 0.15
N SER A 553 -91.28 -32.34 1.42
CA SER A 553 -91.35 -33.21 2.59
C SER A 553 -90.27 -34.30 2.61
N THR A 554 -89.25 -34.03 3.42
CA THR A 554 -88.62 -34.94 4.41
C THR A 554 -88.11 -36.31 3.94
N ALA A 555 -86.78 -36.49 4.00
CA ALA A 555 -86.18 -37.67 4.63
C ALA A 555 -84.93 -37.25 5.41
N THR A 556 -84.82 -37.85 6.58
CA THR A 556 -83.99 -37.57 7.75
C THR A 556 -82.54 -38.02 7.63
N VAL A 557 -81.73 -37.43 8.52
CA VAL A 557 -80.46 -37.91 9.07
C VAL A 557 -80.45 -39.43 9.31
N GLY A 558 -79.30 -40.05 9.04
CA GLY A 558 -78.93 -41.38 9.50
C GLY A 558 -77.41 -41.55 9.51
N ASP A 559 -76.80 -41.32 10.68
CA ASP A 559 -75.51 -41.89 11.06
C ASP A 559 -75.73 -43.30 11.64
N SER A 560 -74.88 -44.25 11.25
CA SER A 560 -74.31 -45.37 12.04
C SER A 560 -73.58 -46.29 11.05
N GLU A 561 -72.25 -46.28 11.00
CA GLU A 561 -71.34 -47.10 11.83
C GLU A 561 -71.42 -48.63 11.58
N ASP A 562 -70.20 -49.16 11.38
CA ASP A 562 -69.74 -50.55 11.51
C ASP A 562 -70.13 -51.58 10.43
N ALA A 563 -69.23 -52.47 9.98
CA ALA A 563 -68.02 -52.98 10.61
C ALA A 563 -66.99 -53.52 9.60
N SER A 564 -65.73 -53.38 10.01
CA SER A 564 -64.65 -54.41 9.98
C SER A 564 -64.15 -54.92 8.63
N GLY A 565 -62.84 -55.08 8.41
CA GLY A 565 -61.65 -55.03 9.26
C GLY A 565 -60.44 -55.14 8.33
N GLN A 566 -59.19 -55.29 8.75
CA GLN A 566 -58.54 -55.51 10.03
C GLN A 566 -57.02 -55.54 9.68
N TYR A 567 -56.16 -54.95 10.52
CA TYR A 567 -54.73 -55.29 10.74
C TYR A 567 -53.77 -55.24 9.50
N GLN A 568 -52.50 -54.86 9.58
CA GLN A 568 -51.51 -55.10 10.62
C GLN A 568 -50.24 -54.25 10.33
N GLN A 569 -49.65 -53.70 11.39
CA GLN A 569 -48.20 -53.52 11.52
C GLN A 569 -47.51 -54.90 11.40
N ASN A 570 -46.53 -55.10 10.52
CA ASN A 570 -45.15 -55.53 10.86
C ASN A 570 -44.32 -55.98 9.65
N ARG A 571 -42.98 -55.94 9.87
CA ARG A 571 -41.83 -56.42 9.08
C ARG A 571 -41.36 -55.46 7.99
N GLY A 572 -40.12 -54.94 8.04
CA GLY A 572 -38.83 -55.66 8.17
C GLY A 572 -38.32 -55.82 6.73
N GLU A 573 -37.17 -55.36 6.29
CA GLU A 573 -35.76 -55.42 6.70
C GLU A 573 -35.05 -54.41 5.76
N GLU A 574 -33.99 -53.69 6.13
CA GLU A 574 -32.62 -54.19 6.02
C GLU A 574 -31.64 -53.35 6.85
N TRP A 575 -30.76 -54.09 7.51
CA TRP A 575 -29.55 -53.69 8.22
C TRP A 575 -28.33 -53.64 7.29
N ARG A 576 -27.26 -53.00 7.78
CA ARG A 576 -25.81 -53.16 7.43
C ARG A 576 -25.38 -52.52 6.11
N ARG A 577 -24.30 -51.76 5.99
CA ARG A 577 -22.98 -51.53 6.66
C ARG A 577 -22.51 -50.15 6.13
N SER A 578 -21.58 -49.36 6.65
CA SER A 578 -20.53 -49.34 7.67
C SER A 578 -20.02 -47.89 7.63
N SER A 579 -19.97 -47.11 8.71
CA SER A 579 -18.86 -46.99 9.65
C SER A 579 -17.46 -46.94 9.00
N GLU A 580 -16.77 -45.80 9.14
CA GLU A 580 -15.48 -45.69 9.85
C GLU A 580 -15.24 -44.20 10.15
N ASN A 581 -15.42 -43.78 11.41
CA ASN A 581 -14.41 -43.75 12.47
C ASN A 581 -13.17 -42.90 12.14
N ARG A 582 -13.08 -41.75 12.81
CA ARG A 582 -12.09 -41.56 13.89
C ARG A 582 -12.48 -40.36 14.77
N GLU A 583 -13.09 -40.68 15.91
CA GLU A 583 -12.76 -40.05 17.21
C GLU A 583 -11.26 -40.30 17.50
N TRP A 584 -10.56 -39.50 18.30
CA TRP A 584 -10.56 -39.47 19.77
C TRP A 584 -10.01 -38.07 20.16
N GLU A 585 -10.74 -37.28 20.96
CA GLU A 585 -10.66 -37.22 22.44
C GLU A 585 -9.35 -36.57 22.91
N ASN A 586 -9.23 -35.68 23.89
CA ASN A 586 -10.04 -35.03 24.94
C ASN A 586 -9.33 -33.67 25.19
N GLY A 587 -9.80 -32.68 25.92
CA GLY A 587 -10.85 -32.48 26.91
C GLY A 587 -10.68 -31.01 27.34
N ASP A 588 -11.79 -30.32 27.60
CA ASP A 588 -12.23 -29.98 28.97
C ASP A 588 -11.75 -28.57 29.33
N GLU A 589 -12.68 -27.62 29.33
CA GLU A 589 -13.12 -26.86 30.53
C GLU A 589 -12.46 -25.46 30.45
N ASP A 590 -13.07 -24.32 30.75
CA ASP A 590 -14.38 -23.98 31.28
C ASP A 590 -14.56 -22.44 31.14
N GLU A 591 -15.82 -22.02 31.26
CA GLU A 591 -16.28 -20.75 31.86
C GLU A 591 -15.94 -19.37 31.25
N ASP A 592 -16.98 -18.81 30.63
CA ASP A 592 -17.75 -17.64 31.08
C ASP A 592 -17.16 -16.22 31.26
N VAL A 593 -18.09 -15.28 30.98
CA VAL A 593 -18.22 -13.88 31.46
C VAL A 593 -17.76 -12.75 30.54
N GLU A 594 -18.66 -12.43 29.60
CA GLU A 594 -19.44 -11.17 29.50
C GLU A 594 -18.89 -9.80 30.00
N THR A 595 -19.20 -8.78 29.17
CA THR A 595 -19.35 -7.33 29.44
C THR A 595 -18.07 -6.45 29.38
N SER A 596 -18.04 -5.21 28.86
CA SER A 596 -19.06 -4.27 28.37
C SER A 596 -18.46 -3.14 27.49
N LYS A 597 -19.35 -2.54 26.72
CA LYS A 597 -19.37 -1.23 26.02
C LYS A 597 -18.69 -0.03 26.71
N ASN A 598 -18.12 0.87 25.90
CA ASN A 598 -18.51 2.30 25.66
C ASN A 598 -17.38 2.98 24.88
N SER A 599 -17.57 3.61 23.70
CA SER A 599 -18.30 4.86 23.38
C SER A 599 -17.73 6.13 24.04
N SER A 600 -17.21 7.02 23.19
CA SER A 600 -16.98 8.45 23.44
C SER A 600 -16.68 9.08 22.08
N GLU A 601 -17.70 9.50 21.32
CA GLU A 601 -18.31 10.84 21.32
C GLU A 601 -17.32 12.00 21.25
N SER A 602 -17.36 12.61 20.07
CA SER A 602 -16.76 13.85 19.62
C SER A 602 -17.43 15.07 20.26
N LYS A 603 -16.62 16.06 20.65
CA LYS A 603 -17.10 17.43 20.87
C LYS A 603 -16.14 18.45 20.27
N MET A 604 -16.69 19.15 19.29
CA MET A 604 -16.25 20.40 18.69
C MET A 604 -16.40 21.53 19.73
N THR A 605 -15.41 22.42 19.81
CA THR A 605 -15.61 23.79 20.30
C THR A 605 -14.81 24.75 19.43
N GLU A 606 -15.55 25.61 18.72
CA GLU A 606 -15.09 26.85 18.08
C GLU A 606 -14.48 27.82 19.09
N VAL A 607 -13.43 28.53 18.69
CA VAL A 607 -13.21 29.92 19.10
C VAL A 607 -12.87 30.73 17.85
N LYS A 608 -13.78 31.65 17.51
CA LYS A 608 -13.58 32.77 16.58
C LYS A 608 -12.69 33.83 17.21
N SER A 609 -11.81 34.44 16.41
CA SER A 609 -11.57 35.88 16.50
C SER A 609 -11.17 36.43 15.14
N GLU A 610 -12.05 37.28 14.62
CA GLU A 610 -11.87 38.18 13.48
C GLU A 610 -10.76 39.21 13.73
N ARG A 611 -10.09 39.67 12.66
CA ARG A 611 -9.81 41.09 12.42
C ARG A 611 -9.46 41.32 10.96
N GLU A 612 -10.19 42.27 10.38
CA GLU A 612 -10.12 42.77 9.01
C GLU A 612 -8.95 43.74 8.78
N PHE A 613 -8.55 43.80 7.49
CA PHE A 613 -8.08 44.93 6.67
C PHE A 613 -7.16 46.02 7.25
N ASP A 614 -6.03 46.25 6.54
CA ASP A 614 -5.83 47.54 5.87
C ASP A 614 -4.79 47.43 4.73
N GLU A 615 -5.17 47.95 3.55
CA GLU A 615 -4.27 48.27 2.43
C GLU A 615 -3.57 49.61 2.69
N LYS A 616 -2.27 49.72 2.38
CA LYS A 616 -1.73 50.93 1.72
C LYS A 616 -0.31 50.75 1.16
N SER A 617 -0.21 51.15 -0.09
CA SER A 617 0.95 51.42 -0.94
C SER A 617 1.87 52.52 -0.42
N GLU A 618 3.17 52.47 -0.73
CA GLU A 618 3.86 53.33 -1.73
C GLU A 618 5.41 53.20 -1.69
N ARG A 619 5.99 53.02 -2.91
CA ARG A 619 7.24 53.59 -3.53
C ARG A 619 8.57 53.49 -2.74
N GLU A 620 9.71 53.14 -3.35
CA GLU A 620 10.40 53.79 -4.48
C GLU A 620 11.42 52.87 -5.20
N PHE A 621 11.60 53.14 -6.50
CA PHE A 621 12.79 53.13 -7.38
C PHE A 621 14.00 52.23 -7.06
N ASP A 622 14.60 51.49 -8.01
CA ASP A 622 15.12 51.98 -9.29
C ASP A 622 14.94 51.01 -10.46
N ALA A 623 14.81 51.62 -11.65
CA ALA A 623 14.76 51.00 -12.96
C ALA A 623 16.03 51.35 -13.74
N ASP A 624 16.53 50.39 -14.52
CA ASP A 624 17.06 50.59 -15.87
C ASP A 624 16.86 49.25 -16.62
N LYS A 625 15.94 49.18 -17.60
CA LYS A 625 16.13 49.50 -19.04
C LYS A 625 17.24 48.68 -19.67
N ASP A 626 17.16 48.10 -20.86
CA ASP A 626 16.21 48.01 -21.98
C ASP A 626 16.86 46.87 -22.81
N SER A 627 16.20 45.93 -23.48
CA SER A 627 15.40 46.16 -24.67
C SER A 627 14.98 44.80 -25.25
N GLN A 628 13.77 44.82 -25.82
CA GLN A 628 13.09 43.74 -26.52
C GLN A 628 13.78 43.37 -27.84
N TYR A 629 13.65 42.10 -28.26
CA TYR A 629 13.23 41.79 -29.63
C TYR A 629 12.33 40.55 -29.64
N SER A 630 11.32 40.65 -30.51
CA SER A 630 10.10 39.86 -30.59
C SER A 630 10.22 38.57 -31.41
N GLU A 631 9.36 37.61 -31.05
CA GLU A 631 8.64 36.66 -31.91
C GLU A 631 9.43 35.63 -32.75
N LYS A 632 9.21 34.33 -32.47
CA LYS A 632 8.32 33.46 -33.28
C LYS A 632 8.33 32.01 -32.76
N HIS A 633 7.14 31.46 -32.60
CA HIS A 633 6.92 30.02 -32.51
C HIS A 633 7.34 29.35 -33.82
N ASP A 634 8.36 28.49 -33.80
CA ASP A 634 8.46 27.37 -34.74
C ASP A 634 9.36 26.22 -34.21
N SER A 635 8.84 25.00 -34.26
CA SER A 635 9.50 23.69 -34.10
C SER A 635 10.52 23.45 -32.95
N GLY A 636 10.04 22.99 -31.78
CA GLY A 636 10.86 22.53 -30.64
C GLY A 636 11.62 21.20 -30.84
N LYS A 637 12.19 20.94 -32.02
CA LYS A 637 13.07 19.79 -32.30
C LYS A 637 14.44 20.15 -32.90
N SER A 638 14.61 21.34 -33.48
CA SER A 638 15.90 21.78 -34.05
C SER A 638 16.87 22.27 -32.98
N SER A 639 16.37 22.98 -31.96
CA SER A 639 17.22 23.61 -30.92
C SER A 639 18.06 22.61 -30.11
N ASP A 640 17.51 21.42 -29.86
CA ASP A 640 18.15 20.44 -28.99
C ASP A 640 19.30 19.71 -29.71
N ARG A 641 19.18 19.48 -31.02
CA ARG A 641 20.25 18.88 -31.83
C ARG A 641 21.40 19.86 -32.05
N ASP A 642 21.10 21.13 -32.27
CA ASP A 642 22.13 22.16 -32.45
C ASP A 642 22.90 22.45 -31.15
N ASN A 643 22.22 22.40 -30.00
CA ASN A 643 22.87 22.51 -28.71
C ASN A 643 23.73 21.27 -28.38
N TYR A 644 23.25 20.07 -28.73
CA TYR A 644 24.02 18.83 -28.57
C TYR A 644 25.23 18.77 -29.51
N ALA A 645 25.09 19.23 -30.76
CA ALA A 645 26.18 19.31 -31.73
C ALA A 645 27.30 20.26 -31.28
N LYS A 646 26.95 21.42 -30.70
CA LYS A 646 27.93 22.38 -30.15
C LYS A 646 28.73 21.85 -28.96
N GLN A 647 28.21 20.85 -28.24
CA GLN A 647 28.89 20.26 -27.08
C GLN A 647 29.84 19.12 -27.47
N ILE A 648 29.66 18.49 -28.63
CA ILE A 648 30.32 17.22 -28.97
C ILE A 648 31.16 17.32 -30.25
N LEU A 649 30.77 18.17 -31.20
CA LEU A 649 31.55 18.38 -32.41
C LEU A 649 32.61 19.46 -32.16
N PRO A 650 33.85 19.25 -32.63
CA PRO A 650 34.91 20.25 -32.53
C PRO A 650 34.55 21.51 -33.32
N SER A 651 35.13 22.64 -32.92
CA SER A 651 35.01 23.89 -33.68
C SER A 651 35.64 23.77 -35.06
N LYS A 652 35.28 24.67 -35.99
CA LYS A 652 35.83 24.66 -37.36
C LYS A 652 37.37 24.75 -37.37
N GLU A 653 37.93 25.57 -36.49
CA GLU A 653 39.38 25.77 -36.36
C GLU A 653 40.10 24.54 -35.79
N GLU A 654 39.45 23.78 -34.91
CA GLU A 654 39.96 22.51 -34.39
C GLU A 654 39.85 21.41 -35.46
N TYR A 655 38.72 21.34 -36.17
CA TYR A 655 38.50 20.40 -37.27
C TYR A 655 39.54 20.55 -38.39
N ASP A 656 39.87 21.79 -38.77
CA ASP A 656 40.86 22.06 -39.83
C ASP A 656 42.30 21.69 -39.42
N ARG A 657 42.56 21.52 -38.12
CA ARG A 657 43.86 21.06 -37.57
C ARG A 657 43.93 19.54 -37.36
N MET A 658 42.81 18.83 -37.49
CA MET A 658 42.74 17.38 -37.30
C MET A 658 43.31 16.62 -38.50
N SER A 659 43.78 15.39 -38.26
CA SER A 659 44.21 14.48 -39.32
C SER A 659 43.02 14.07 -40.21
N PRO A 660 43.26 13.64 -41.46
CA PRO A 660 42.19 13.22 -42.37
C PRO A 660 41.30 12.09 -41.82
N ARG A 661 41.84 11.24 -40.94
CA ARG A 661 41.11 10.14 -40.31
C ARG A 661 40.16 10.63 -39.22
N GLU A 662 40.61 11.56 -38.38
CA GLU A 662 39.78 12.20 -37.34
C GLU A 662 38.68 13.06 -37.96
N GLN A 663 38.99 13.79 -39.04
CA GLN A 663 38.00 14.53 -39.81
C GLN A 663 36.88 13.63 -40.36
N GLN A 664 37.20 12.39 -40.75
CA GLN A 664 36.23 11.41 -41.22
C GLN A 664 35.31 10.92 -40.10
N GLU A 665 35.84 10.74 -38.88
CA GLU A 665 35.06 10.37 -37.70
C GLU A 665 34.11 11.50 -37.27
N VAL A 666 34.57 12.76 -37.33
CA VAL A 666 33.74 13.94 -37.05
C VAL A 666 32.62 14.08 -38.10
N ARG A 667 32.88 13.80 -39.38
CA ARG A 667 31.82 13.77 -40.41
C ARG A 667 30.78 12.69 -40.15
N ALA A 668 31.21 11.50 -39.74
CA ALA A 668 30.30 10.41 -39.37
C ALA A 668 29.44 10.77 -38.15
N ALA A 669 30.03 11.40 -37.13
CA ALA A 669 29.32 11.88 -35.96
C ALA A 669 28.32 12.99 -36.31
N LYS A 670 28.71 13.95 -37.17
CA LYS A 670 27.80 15.00 -37.67
C LYS A 670 26.62 14.42 -38.45
N GLY A 671 26.87 13.43 -39.32
CA GLY A 671 25.82 12.72 -40.05
C GLY A 671 24.86 11.94 -39.14
N ALA A 672 25.34 11.40 -38.02
CA ALA A 672 24.50 10.72 -37.03
C ALA A 672 23.60 11.70 -36.24
N ILE A 673 24.05 12.94 -36.01
CA ILE A 673 23.28 13.96 -35.28
C ILE A 673 22.20 14.59 -36.17
N TYR A 674 22.53 14.91 -37.41
CA TYR A 674 21.62 15.63 -38.31
C TYR A 674 20.75 14.70 -39.18
N GLY A 675 21.11 13.41 -39.29
CA GLY A 675 20.40 12.47 -40.15
C GLY A 675 20.71 12.73 -41.64
N LYS A 676 20.45 11.73 -42.48
CA LYS A 676 20.91 11.67 -43.87
C LYS A 676 20.16 12.59 -44.87
N ASP A 677 19.66 13.73 -44.40
CA ASP A 677 18.80 14.64 -45.18
C ASP A 677 19.48 15.98 -45.56
N GLU A 678 20.75 16.20 -45.21
CA GLU A 678 21.46 17.45 -45.56
C GLU A 678 22.73 17.29 -46.42
N GLU A 679 23.14 16.06 -46.78
CA GLU A 679 24.30 15.89 -47.68
C GLU A 679 24.00 16.26 -49.15
N ASP A 680 22.73 16.49 -49.53
CA ASP A 680 22.34 16.87 -50.89
C ASP A 680 22.13 18.39 -51.11
N ARG A 681 22.45 19.26 -50.13
CA ARG A 681 22.31 20.72 -50.29
C ARG A 681 23.58 21.49 -50.63
N ASP A 682 24.76 20.90 -50.48
CA ASP A 682 26.04 21.54 -50.83
C ASP A 682 26.62 21.09 -52.19
N GLY A 683 25.82 20.36 -52.98
CA GLY A 683 26.16 19.98 -54.35
C GLY A 683 25.66 20.99 -55.39
N GLY A 684 26.33 22.15 -55.55
CA GLY A 684 26.20 22.91 -56.80
C GLY A 684 26.42 24.43 -56.75
N SER A 685 27.67 24.86 -56.92
CA SER A 685 28.18 26.06 -57.63
C SER A 685 29.54 26.39 -57.01
N ASP A 686 30.67 26.54 -57.69
CA ASP A 686 30.95 26.86 -59.08
C ASP A 686 32.45 26.59 -59.30
N LYS A 687 32.83 26.16 -60.51
CA LYS A 687 34.22 26.25 -61.00
C LYS A 687 34.17 27.23 -62.16
N GLY A 688 34.78 28.40 -61.98
CA GLY A 688 34.95 29.38 -63.06
C GLY A 688 35.97 30.44 -62.71
N GLU A 689 37.23 30.15 -63.09
CA GLU A 689 38.45 31.01 -63.14
C GLU A 689 39.09 31.51 -61.84
#